data_AF-A0A3L7PIJ8-F1
#
_entry.id   AF-A0A3L7PIJ8-F1
#
_cell.length_a   1.000
_cell.length_b   1.000
_cell.length_c   1.000
_cell.angle_alpha   90.00
_cell.angle_beta   90.00
_cell.angle_gamma   90.00
#
_symmetry.space_group_name_H-M   'P 1'
#
loop_
_entity.id
_entity.type
_entity.pdbx_description
1 polymer ?
#
loop_
_entity_poly.entity_id
_entity_poly.type
_entity_poly.pdbx_seq_one_letter_code
_entity_poly.pdbx_strand_id
1 'polypeptide(L)'
;MLARITSRVVAAQRALWRHGDANAAVDELDAAADLLSRAVGCGAAVDPWNILGLSGQFPLHEPGGESLPDPRVDDLITATGSILEGYAAAWRQASLVGAKPAADRAAAKLESLASWWDRFATTTVSNVPHLSGRECVDSARDVIAALRRRREMAAEPPPAGFWRREVAAFTSPRSHAQAADALLDEGDLEGASGLLVHWVSLLEGSAIDRSGPAWLTAATRWIGQACADRSAIGRSRVRRFLEMVEANTGGVVDVIAAAAVAPDVGGSGAHRGGDDDDLDQPDAEERVAAAYESMVWRDSADDGVDGGMIDVDGPGGASLDGLASIEDAADFLRGVLRLFREAVTAWCATDAASGEEAIPEELDSIIGWRHTIRRLRRTMVRAATLVSIRDQEPPPGMSPTEFDRLRWQRDAAAERLIEAAVQAGETLWLFSARLHLGTPGTAAAARGSVGGLFAALMRSDSGDTSARMQVVCERLVGKAVLYVPLSRGGRPDRIVRARGRERLLERLAACLPRLGLVQETIAVVQLAKALENRRPPGGASVSEFDRVFEAGTTALVERIVESSSTGDADAATRTARILDGLSLLVPKLLETWMTHARQLRLSVLERLRDDKTFATTREFIERYGAGLFTQHLLAPSSLRGILRGGVRNWLEHLTDLAAEPDIPDPPPSRHPKRLVEDLITGALPMKQAATRLRLVLESVAENHAEYRDWNSTTTQSDRGECLHILLDYLRVKAEHDRIAWTLRPVNMAHRVLARRGVAAAAEAWRERLREETRDTAAGFVGRLDQLEGHWSVRLASIADRVRRPFTAMLEQDELEALVEPAVAELVDGEPQGAAAAFEAKAGTFLGVASGSGVEVPDWLERLGSAVDRAMEQADATPRHLNGPRPPTSLPDAVPWMPLPWNTLQAALGE
;
A
#
# COMPACT_ATOMS: atom_id res chain seq x y z
N MET A 1 -16.24 10.64 21.28
CA MET A 1 -16.35 9.59 22.34
C MET A 1 -15.70 8.28 21.91
N LEU A 2 -15.79 7.91 20.63
CA LEU A 2 -15.21 6.72 20.00
C LEU A 2 -13.82 6.32 20.52
N ALA A 3 -12.82 7.22 20.55
CA ALA A 3 -11.48 6.90 21.08
C ALA A 3 -11.46 6.32 22.52
N ARG A 4 -12.42 6.70 23.38
CA ARG A 4 -12.58 6.08 24.72
C ARG A 4 -13.20 4.69 24.65
N ILE A 5 -14.08 4.43 23.69
CA ILE A 5 -14.66 3.10 23.42
C ILE A 5 -13.54 2.17 22.94
N THR A 6 -12.76 2.59 21.94
CA THR A 6 -11.60 1.84 21.43
C THR A 6 -10.59 1.54 22.55
N SER A 7 -10.26 2.53 23.39
CA SER A 7 -9.38 2.35 24.55
C SER A 7 -9.90 1.29 25.54
N ARG A 8 -11.22 1.21 25.78
CA ARG A 8 -11.84 0.18 26.62
C ARG A 8 -11.81 -1.21 25.97
N VAL A 9 -12.05 -1.31 24.66
CA VAL A 9 -11.93 -2.58 23.92
C VAL A 9 -10.48 -3.10 23.95
N VAL A 10 -9.48 -2.24 23.74
CA VAL A 10 -8.06 -2.61 23.85
C VAL A 10 -7.67 -3.00 25.28
N ALA A 11 -8.22 -2.32 26.31
CA ALA A 11 -8.04 -2.72 27.70
C ALA A 11 -8.62 -4.12 27.98
N ALA A 12 -9.78 -4.44 27.41
CA ALA A 12 -10.38 -5.77 27.50
C ALA A 12 -9.52 -6.84 26.80
N GLN A 13 -9.04 -6.59 25.58
CA GLN A 13 -8.10 -7.46 24.87
C GLN A 13 -6.84 -7.72 25.70
N ARG A 14 -6.25 -6.68 26.30
CA ARG A 14 -5.10 -6.79 27.20
C ARG A 14 -5.39 -7.66 28.44
N ALA A 15 -6.57 -7.54 29.04
CA ALA A 15 -6.97 -8.36 30.19
C ALA A 15 -7.10 -9.86 29.82
N LEU A 16 -7.67 -10.15 28.64
CA LEU A 16 -7.73 -11.49 28.06
C LEU A 16 -6.32 -12.05 27.81
N TRP A 17 -5.46 -11.30 27.12
CA TRP A 17 -4.13 -11.75 26.70
C TRP A 17 -3.14 -11.96 27.85
N ARG A 18 -3.07 -11.03 28.83
CA ARG A 18 -2.04 -11.06 29.89
C ARG A 18 -2.43 -11.86 31.12
N HIS A 19 -3.68 -11.74 31.54
CA HIS A 19 -4.12 -12.17 32.87
C HIS A 19 -5.04 -13.39 32.81
N GLY A 20 -5.46 -13.79 31.62
CA GLY A 20 -6.47 -14.82 31.46
C GLY A 20 -7.87 -14.39 31.90
N ASP A 21 -8.06 -13.11 32.24
CA ASP A 21 -9.18 -12.64 33.05
C ASP A 21 -10.35 -12.17 32.18
N ALA A 22 -11.21 -13.12 31.85
CA ALA A 22 -12.45 -12.86 31.13
C ALA A 22 -13.46 -11.99 31.92
N ASN A 23 -13.38 -11.92 33.26
CA ASN A 23 -14.28 -11.04 34.01
C ASN A 23 -13.85 -9.57 33.87
N ALA A 24 -12.56 -9.29 34.08
CA ALA A 24 -12.01 -7.95 33.88
C ALA A 24 -12.21 -7.46 32.44
N ALA A 25 -12.06 -8.34 31.45
CA ALA A 25 -12.36 -8.03 30.06
C ALA A 25 -13.85 -7.68 29.83
N VAL A 26 -14.78 -8.44 30.42
CA VAL A 26 -16.22 -8.14 30.33
C VAL A 26 -16.58 -6.84 31.05
N ASP A 27 -15.92 -6.49 32.17
CA ASP A 27 -16.12 -5.21 32.87
C ASP A 27 -15.70 -4.01 32.00
N GLU A 28 -14.57 -4.11 31.29
CA GLU A 28 -14.10 -3.10 30.35
C GLU A 28 -15.02 -2.97 29.12
N LEU A 29 -15.54 -4.09 28.61
CA LEU A 29 -16.52 -4.11 27.49
C LEU A 29 -17.90 -3.61 27.89
N ASP A 30 -18.33 -3.85 29.14
CA ASP A 30 -19.54 -3.27 29.72
C ASP A 30 -19.43 -1.74 29.72
N ALA A 31 -18.29 -1.20 30.18
CA ALA A 31 -18.00 0.23 30.10
C ALA A 31 -17.93 0.77 28.66
N ALA A 32 -17.46 -0.03 27.70
CA ALA A 32 -17.45 0.34 26.28
C ALA A 32 -18.87 0.43 25.69
N ALA A 33 -19.75 -0.54 26.00
CA ALA A 33 -21.15 -0.57 25.56
C ALA A 33 -22.00 0.56 26.20
N ASP A 34 -21.74 0.90 27.46
CA ASP A 34 -22.35 2.06 28.13
C ASP A 34 -21.90 3.38 27.47
N LEU A 35 -20.61 3.50 27.11
CA LEU A 35 -20.10 4.66 26.39
C LEU A 35 -20.69 4.77 24.97
N LEU A 36 -20.87 3.66 24.25
CA LEU A 36 -21.54 3.62 22.95
C LEU A 36 -22.99 4.12 23.07
N SER A 37 -23.76 3.54 24.00
CA SER A 37 -25.15 3.91 24.27
C SER A 37 -25.30 5.40 24.62
N ARG A 38 -24.37 5.92 25.43
CA ARG A 38 -24.32 7.36 25.76
C ARG A 38 -23.91 8.22 24.57
N ALA A 39 -23.00 7.76 23.71
CA ALA A 39 -22.57 8.50 22.53
C ALA A 39 -23.74 8.69 21.54
N VAL A 40 -24.49 7.63 21.27
CA VAL A 40 -25.75 7.69 20.50
C VAL A 40 -26.76 8.62 21.20
N GLY A 41 -27.02 8.41 22.49
CA GLY A 41 -28.02 9.17 23.24
C GLY A 41 -27.74 10.67 23.41
N CYS A 42 -26.51 11.14 23.14
CA CYS A 42 -26.17 12.58 23.12
C CYS A 42 -25.79 13.11 21.73
N GLY A 43 -25.97 12.32 20.65
CA GLY A 43 -25.64 12.71 19.28
C GLY A 43 -24.14 12.80 18.98
N ALA A 44 -23.29 12.28 19.86
CA ALA A 44 -21.83 12.20 19.63
C ALA A 44 -21.42 10.98 18.77
N ALA A 45 -22.35 10.04 18.57
CA ALA A 45 -22.37 9.08 17.47
C ALA A 45 -23.70 9.25 16.73
N VAL A 46 -23.76 8.82 15.46
CA VAL A 46 -25.02 8.86 14.68
C VAL A 46 -26.07 7.95 15.31
N ASP A 47 -27.36 8.30 15.21
CA ASP A 47 -28.44 7.40 15.61
C ASP A 47 -28.48 6.21 14.62
N PRO A 48 -28.36 4.94 15.08
CA PRO A 48 -28.41 3.76 14.21
C PRO A 48 -29.67 3.68 13.33
N TRP A 49 -30.79 4.29 13.72
CA TRP A 49 -32.01 4.31 12.89
C TRP A 49 -31.82 5.05 11.56
N ASN A 50 -30.81 5.92 11.41
CA ASN A 50 -30.50 6.57 10.13
C ASN A 50 -29.98 5.57 9.08
N ILE A 51 -29.47 4.41 9.49
CA ILE A 51 -29.09 3.33 8.56
C ILE A 51 -30.34 2.81 7.86
N LEU A 52 -31.40 2.50 8.63
CA LEU A 52 -32.67 1.99 8.10
C LEU A 52 -33.48 3.08 7.38
N GLY A 53 -33.53 4.29 7.94
CA GLY A 53 -34.39 5.37 7.43
C GLY A 53 -33.81 6.17 6.27
N LEU A 54 -32.48 6.22 6.12
CA LEU A 54 -31.78 7.08 5.17
C LEU A 54 -30.61 6.37 4.45
N SER A 55 -30.40 5.07 4.65
CA SER A 55 -29.23 4.33 4.12
C SER A 55 -27.87 4.92 4.53
N GLY A 56 -27.81 5.65 5.66
CA GLY A 56 -26.62 6.41 6.07
C GLY A 56 -26.29 7.63 5.19
N GLN A 57 -27.22 8.03 4.32
CA GLN A 57 -27.09 9.13 3.34
C GLN A 57 -27.90 10.34 3.78
N PHE A 58 -27.28 11.53 3.86
CA PHE A 58 -28.02 12.77 4.09
C PHE A 58 -28.20 13.53 2.77
N PRO A 59 -29.45 13.84 2.35
CA PRO A 59 -29.70 14.58 1.13
C PRO A 59 -29.29 16.05 1.29
N LEU A 60 -28.52 16.58 0.34
CA LEU A 60 -28.11 18.00 0.34
C LEU A 60 -29.22 18.94 -0.19
N HIS A 61 -30.13 18.42 -1.00
CA HIS A 61 -31.21 19.15 -1.67
C HIS A 61 -32.51 18.32 -1.66
N GLU A 62 -33.51 18.68 -2.47
CA GLU A 62 -34.81 18.02 -2.56
C GLU A 62 -34.71 16.48 -2.79
N PRO A 63 -35.75 15.69 -2.44
CA PRO A 63 -35.72 14.24 -2.58
C PRO A 63 -35.42 13.80 -4.02
N GLY A 64 -34.26 13.19 -4.23
CA GLY A 64 -33.72 12.82 -5.54
C GLY A 64 -32.43 13.56 -5.95
N GLY A 65 -32.00 14.56 -5.18
CA GLY A 65 -30.68 15.20 -5.35
C GLY A 65 -29.51 14.39 -4.79
N GLU A 66 -28.28 14.87 -5.06
CA GLU A 66 -27.05 14.29 -4.51
C GLU A 66 -27.11 14.15 -2.98
N SER A 67 -26.93 12.92 -2.49
CA SER A 67 -26.77 12.61 -1.07
C SER A 67 -25.32 12.28 -0.75
N LEU A 68 -24.88 12.64 0.46
CA LEU A 68 -23.54 12.28 0.93
C LEU A 68 -23.62 11.18 1.99
N PRO A 69 -22.75 10.15 1.93
CA PRO A 69 -22.59 9.20 3.03
C PRO A 69 -22.05 9.92 4.26
N ASP A 70 -22.62 9.62 5.43
CA ASP A 70 -22.11 10.09 6.71
C ASP A 70 -21.06 9.10 7.26
N PRO A 71 -19.77 9.45 7.29
CA PRO A 71 -18.71 8.54 7.76
C PRO A 71 -18.89 8.12 9.22
N ARG A 72 -19.71 8.84 10.01
CA ARG A 72 -20.03 8.45 11.39
C ARG A 72 -20.85 7.17 11.47
N VAL A 73 -21.45 6.71 10.37
CA VAL A 73 -22.10 5.41 10.26
C VAL A 73 -21.05 4.30 10.29
N ASP A 74 -19.98 4.43 9.51
CA ASP A 74 -18.88 3.45 9.50
C ASP A 74 -18.16 3.40 10.86
N ASP A 75 -17.89 4.56 11.47
CA ASP A 75 -17.35 4.67 12.84
C ASP A 75 -18.22 3.91 13.87
N LEU A 76 -19.55 4.04 13.77
CA LEU A 76 -20.52 3.40 14.65
C LEU A 76 -20.53 1.88 14.44
N ILE A 77 -20.50 1.42 13.19
CA ILE A 77 -20.47 -0.01 12.84
C ILE A 77 -19.18 -0.64 13.33
N THR A 78 -18.02 -0.05 13.03
CA THR A 78 -16.71 -0.54 13.50
C THR A 78 -16.64 -0.57 15.02
N ALA A 79 -17.04 0.51 15.72
CA ALA A 79 -17.01 0.54 17.18
C ALA A 79 -17.93 -0.53 17.81
N THR A 80 -19.11 -0.79 17.22
CA THR A 80 -20.02 -1.84 17.70
C THR A 80 -19.46 -3.23 17.40
N GLY A 81 -18.88 -3.43 16.22
CA GLY A 81 -18.23 -4.67 15.79
C GLY A 81 -17.10 -5.06 16.74
N SER A 82 -16.21 -4.13 17.10
CA SER A 82 -15.10 -4.39 18.03
C SER A 82 -15.56 -4.75 19.45
N ILE A 83 -16.69 -4.22 19.93
CA ILE A 83 -17.28 -4.63 21.22
C ILE A 83 -17.87 -6.05 21.14
N LEU A 84 -18.60 -6.37 20.06
CA LEU A 84 -19.11 -7.72 19.81
C LEU A 84 -17.96 -8.74 19.69
N GLU A 85 -16.86 -8.37 19.06
CA GLU A 85 -15.62 -9.18 18.99
C GLU A 85 -15.00 -9.40 20.36
N GLY A 86 -14.88 -8.35 21.18
CA GLY A 86 -14.39 -8.44 22.55
C GLY A 86 -15.20 -9.42 23.40
N TYR A 87 -16.54 -9.31 23.36
CA TYR A 87 -17.40 -10.24 24.11
C TYR A 87 -17.31 -11.68 23.58
N ALA A 88 -17.23 -11.86 22.26
CA ALA A 88 -17.02 -13.18 21.66
C ALA A 88 -15.67 -13.79 22.07
N ALA A 89 -14.60 -13.00 22.12
CA ALA A 89 -13.28 -13.43 22.60
C ALA A 89 -13.29 -13.81 24.09
N ALA A 90 -13.89 -12.97 24.94
CA ALA A 90 -14.06 -13.28 26.36
C ALA A 90 -14.90 -14.55 26.60
N TRP A 91 -15.97 -14.73 25.82
CA TRP A 91 -16.80 -15.93 25.87
C TRP A 91 -16.03 -17.17 25.41
N ARG A 92 -15.25 -17.10 24.31
CA ARG A 92 -14.36 -18.19 23.87
C ARG A 92 -13.40 -18.59 24.99
N GLN A 93 -12.65 -17.63 25.52
CA GLN A 93 -11.61 -17.88 26.52
C GLN A 93 -12.18 -18.47 27.80
N ALA A 94 -13.23 -17.87 28.39
CA ALA A 94 -13.88 -18.41 29.58
C ALA A 94 -14.47 -19.81 29.34
N SER A 95 -15.07 -20.04 28.15
CA SER A 95 -15.63 -21.33 27.76
C SER A 95 -14.59 -22.44 27.62
N LEU A 96 -13.38 -22.09 27.19
CA LEU A 96 -12.27 -23.02 26.96
C LEU A 96 -11.46 -23.28 28.24
N VAL A 97 -11.32 -22.29 29.12
CA VAL A 97 -10.73 -22.45 30.47
C VAL A 97 -11.68 -23.18 31.44
N GLY A 98 -12.98 -23.26 31.11
CA GLY A 98 -13.99 -23.89 31.97
C GLY A 98 -14.54 -22.97 33.06
N ALA A 99 -14.25 -21.66 32.99
CA ALA A 99 -14.75 -20.64 33.90
C ALA A 99 -16.22 -20.30 33.62
N LYS A 100 -17.12 -21.27 33.88
CA LYS A 100 -18.53 -21.21 33.48
C LYS A 100 -19.26 -19.91 33.86
N PRO A 101 -19.13 -19.32 35.08
CA PRO A 101 -19.81 -18.07 35.41
C PRO A 101 -19.39 -16.88 34.53
N ALA A 102 -18.10 -16.80 34.17
CA ALA A 102 -17.59 -15.76 33.27
C ALA A 102 -18.04 -16.01 31.82
N ALA A 103 -18.09 -17.28 31.39
CA ALA A 103 -18.57 -17.67 30.07
C ALA A 103 -20.06 -17.36 29.89
N ASP A 104 -20.89 -17.73 30.87
CA ASP A 104 -22.34 -17.46 30.87
C ASP A 104 -22.61 -15.94 30.89
N ARG A 105 -21.82 -15.16 31.65
CA ARG A 105 -21.89 -13.68 31.66
C ARG A 105 -21.52 -13.08 30.29
N ALA A 106 -20.39 -13.49 29.71
CA ALA A 106 -19.93 -12.97 28.42
C ALA A 106 -20.91 -13.30 27.27
N ALA A 107 -21.47 -14.51 27.26
CA ALA A 107 -22.50 -14.93 26.30
C ALA A 107 -23.76 -14.04 26.41
N ALA A 108 -24.29 -13.86 27.61
CA ALA A 108 -25.49 -13.04 27.83
C ALA A 108 -25.28 -11.57 27.43
N LYS A 109 -24.08 -11.02 27.63
CA LYS A 109 -23.73 -9.65 27.19
C LYS A 109 -23.59 -9.54 25.67
N LEU A 110 -22.96 -10.53 25.02
CA LEU A 110 -22.90 -10.61 23.56
C LEU A 110 -24.31 -10.67 22.94
N GLU A 111 -25.16 -11.58 23.43
CA GLU A 111 -26.53 -11.75 22.95
C GLU A 111 -27.38 -10.49 23.17
N SER A 112 -27.21 -9.80 24.31
CA SER A 112 -27.89 -8.53 24.58
C SER A 112 -27.48 -7.40 23.62
N LEU A 113 -26.19 -7.26 23.30
CA LEU A 113 -25.72 -6.24 22.37
C LEU A 113 -26.09 -6.58 20.92
N ALA A 114 -25.98 -7.85 20.54
CA ALA A 114 -26.41 -8.35 19.24
C ALA A 114 -27.91 -8.08 19.00
N SER A 115 -28.77 -8.44 19.95
CA SER A 115 -30.22 -8.18 19.87
C SER A 115 -30.57 -6.68 19.85
N TRP A 116 -29.72 -5.82 20.45
CA TRP A 116 -29.89 -4.37 20.34
C TRP A 116 -29.52 -3.87 18.94
N TRP A 117 -28.45 -4.41 18.35
CA TRP A 117 -27.88 -3.98 17.06
C TRP A 117 -28.65 -4.46 15.83
N ASP A 118 -29.06 -5.74 15.79
CA ASP A 118 -29.71 -6.36 14.61
C ASP A 118 -31.08 -5.74 14.24
N ARG A 119 -31.55 -4.74 15.00
CA ARG A 119 -32.75 -3.95 14.69
C ARG A 119 -32.50 -2.86 13.63
N PHE A 120 -31.25 -2.59 13.25
CA PHE A 120 -30.85 -1.40 12.49
C PHE A 120 -30.49 -1.62 11.01
N ALA A 121 -30.94 -2.73 10.39
CA ALA A 121 -30.90 -2.95 8.93
C ALA A 121 -29.53 -2.94 8.23
N THR A 122 -28.42 -3.02 8.97
CA THR A 122 -27.03 -3.11 8.47
C THR A 122 -26.74 -4.29 7.56
N THR A 123 -27.60 -5.31 7.56
CA THR A 123 -27.49 -6.53 6.74
C THR A 123 -28.34 -6.49 5.46
N THR A 124 -29.17 -5.44 5.31
CA THR A 124 -30.16 -5.32 4.22
C THR A 124 -30.01 -4.06 3.38
N VAL A 125 -29.29 -3.06 3.88
CA VAL A 125 -29.05 -1.78 3.20
C VAL A 125 -27.76 -1.88 2.38
N SER A 126 -27.88 -1.78 1.06
CA SER A 126 -26.73 -1.68 0.15
C SER A 126 -25.91 -0.42 0.42
N ASN A 127 -24.59 -0.51 0.22
CA ASN A 127 -23.60 0.57 0.44
C ASN A 127 -23.35 0.96 1.91
N VAL A 128 -23.69 0.07 2.86
CA VAL A 128 -23.31 0.18 4.28
C VAL A 128 -22.51 -1.09 4.66
N PRO A 129 -21.45 -1.01 5.50
CA PRO A 129 -20.71 -2.21 5.93
C PRO A 129 -21.60 -3.24 6.66
N HIS A 130 -21.56 -4.49 6.19
CA HIS A 130 -22.34 -5.59 6.77
C HIS A 130 -21.83 -5.95 8.17
N LEU A 131 -22.69 -5.80 9.18
CA LEU A 131 -22.45 -6.31 10.53
C LEU A 131 -23.74 -6.86 11.11
N SER A 132 -23.78 -8.17 11.36
CA SER A 132 -24.83 -8.84 12.15
C SER A 132 -24.30 -9.25 13.53
N GLY A 133 -25.05 -8.88 14.57
CA GLY A 133 -24.83 -9.35 15.92
C GLY A 133 -25.13 -10.84 16.07
N ARG A 134 -26.21 -11.32 15.45
CA ARG A 134 -26.59 -12.74 15.43
C ARG A 134 -25.52 -13.61 14.80
N GLU A 135 -24.98 -13.22 13.63
CA GLU A 135 -23.86 -13.95 13.03
C GLU A 135 -22.65 -14.00 13.97
N CYS A 136 -22.39 -12.92 14.74
CA CYS A 136 -21.32 -12.93 15.75
C CYS A 136 -21.58 -13.91 16.90
N VAL A 137 -22.82 -14.00 17.39
CA VAL A 137 -23.24 -14.96 18.43
C VAL A 137 -23.12 -16.40 17.93
N ASP A 138 -23.69 -16.69 16.76
CA ASP A 138 -23.72 -18.03 16.19
C ASP A 138 -22.29 -18.48 15.83
N SER A 139 -21.48 -17.63 15.18
CA SER A 139 -20.06 -17.89 14.92
C SER A 139 -19.26 -18.21 16.20
N ALA A 140 -19.45 -17.42 17.26
CA ALA A 140 -18.74 -17.66 18.52
C ALA A 140 -19.14 -19.00 19.14
N ARG A 141 -20.43 -19.37 19.08
CA ARG A 141 -20.94 -20.66 19.56
C ARG A 141 -20.34 -21.84 18.78
N ASP A 142 -20.31 -21.74 17.45
CA ASP A 142 -19.78 -22.78 16.55
C ASP A 142 -18.28 -23.01 16.80
N VAL A 143 -17.50 -21.92 16.89
CA VAL A 143 -16.06 -21.95 17.17
C VAL A 143 -15.77 -22.53 18.56
N ILE A 144 -16.52 -22.16 19.61
CA ILE A 144 -16.37 -22.75 20.95
C ILE A 144 -16.60 -24.26 20.93
N ALA A 145 -17.61 -24.72 20.19
CA ALA A 145 -17.92 -26.14 20.09
C ALA A 145 -16.82 -26.93 19.36
N ALA A 146 -16.31 -26.40 18.24
CA ALA A 146 -15.23 -27.00 17.47
C ALA A 146 -13.91 -27.04 18.25
N LEU A 147 -13.52 -25.94 18.92
CA LEU A 147 -12.29 -25.87 19.71
C LEU A 147 -12.33 -26.79 20.95
N ARG A 148 -13.50 -26.94 21.60
CA ARG A 148 -13.66 -27.94 22.69
C ARG A 148 -13.42 -29.36 22.18
N ARG A 149 -14.04 -29.75 21.06
CA ARG A 149 -13.83 -31.07 20.42
C ARG A 149 -12.38 -31.26 19.98
N ARG A 150 -11.71 -30.21 19.49
CA ARG A 150 -10.27 -30.26 19.16
C ARG A 150 -9.41 -30.48 20.42
N ARG A 151 -9.69 -29.79 21.52
CA ARG A 151 -8.97 -29.94 22.79
C ARG A 151 -9.08 -31.33 23.40
N GLU A 152 -10.23 -31.99 23.26
CA GLU A 152 -10.42 -33.41 23.63
C GLU A 152 -9.47 -34.36 22.88
N MET A 153 -8.92 -33.93 21.74
CA MET A 153 -7.99 -34.69 20.88
C MET A 153 -6.59 -34.06 20.79
N ALA A 154 -6.27 -33.04 21.60
CA ALA A 154 -5.13 -32.13 21.37
C ALA A 154 -3.76 -32.80 21.20
N ALA A 155 -3.53 -33.92 21.91
CA ALA A 155 -2.26 -34.63 21.89
C ALA A 155 -1.93 -35.33 20.56
N GLU A 156 -2.91 -35.48 19.66
CA GLU A 156 -2.75 -36.12 18.35
C GLU A 156 -3.09 -35.13 17.20
N PRO A 157 -2.53 -35.32 15.99
CA PRO A 157 -2.96 -34.58 14.81
C PRO A 157 -4.47 -34.79 14.54
N PRO A 158 -5.21 -33.77 14.07
CA PRO A 158 -6.64 -33.91 13.79
C PRO A 158 -6.87 -35.00 12.73
N PRO A 159 -7.80 -35.95 12.94
CA PRO A 159 -8.01 -37.04 12.00
C PRO A 159 -8.57 -36.53 10.65
N ALA A 160 -8.32 -37.27 9.57
CA ALA A 160 -8.75 -36.89 8.24
C ALA A 160 -10.25 -36.56 8.20
N GLY A 161 -10.58 -35.37 7.67
CA GLY A 161 -11.95 -34.86 7.61
C GLY A 161 -12.52 -34.33 8.93
N PHE A 162 -11.74 -34.20 10.01
CA PHE A 162 -12.15 -33.50 11.24
C PHE A 162 -12.64 -32.09 10.91
N TRP A 163 -11.75 -31.26 10.38
CA TRP A 163 -12.11 -29.87 10.03
C TRP A 163 -13.22 -29.78 9.01
N ARG A 164 -13.36 -30.73 8.08
CA ARG A 164 -14.51 -30.77 7.15
C ARG A 164 -15.85 -30.95 7.86
N ARG A 165 -15.91 -31.69 8.97
CA ARG A 165 -17.13 -31.83 9.78
C ARG A 165 -17.39 -30.61 10.66
N GLU A 166 -16.33 -30.05 11.25
CA GLU A 166 -16.45 -28.87 12.12
C GLU A 166 -16.80 -27.60 11.33
N VAL A 167 -16.12 -27.36 10.20
CA VAL A 167 -16.38 -26.22 9.30
C VAL A 167 -17.76 -26.33 8.61
N ALA A 168 -18.31 -27.53 8.44
CA ALA A 168 -19.68 -27.67 7.95
C ALA A 168 -20.75 -27.09 8.90
N ALA A 169 -20.39 -26.82 10.16
CA ALA A 169 -21.23 -26.07 11.10
C ALA A 169 -20.93 -24.56 11.11
N PHE A 170 -19.87 -24.08 10.44
CA PHE A 170 -19.50 -22.67 10.47
C PHE A 170 -20.48 -21.84 9.63
N THR A 171 -21.21 -20.97 10.33
CA THR A 171 -22.22 -20.07 9.76
C THR A 171 -21.66 -18.83 9.06
N SER A 172 -20.36 -18.52 9.21
CA SER A 172 -19.73 -17.30 8.67
C SER A 172 -18.24 -17.51 8.32
N PRO A 173 -17.68 -16.78 7.33
CA PRO A 173 -16.23 -16.67 7.12
C PRO A 173 -15.46 -16.33 8.41
N ARG A 174 -16.04 -15.46 9.25
CA ARG A 174 -15.52 -15.02 10.55
C ARG A 174 -15.18 -16.18 11.50
N SER A 175 -15.94 -17.29 11.44
CA SER A 175 -15.69 -18.48 12.27
C SER A 175 -14.33 -19.12 11.97
N HIS A 176 -13.87 -19.07 10.70
CA HIS A 176 -12.58 -19.63 10.31
C HIS A 176 -11.42 -18.84 10.92
N ALA A 177 -11.46 -17.50 10.80
CA ALA A 177 -10.46 -16.61 11.39
C ALA A 177 -10.39 -16.81 12.91
N GLN A 178 -11.54 -16.72 13.60
CA GLN A 178 -11.60 -16.87 15.06
C GLN A 178 -11.13 -18.24 15.57
N ALA A 179 -11.39 -19.31 14.82
CA ALA A 179 -10.87 -20.64 15.14
C ALA A 179 -9.36 -20.74 14.91
N ALA A 180 -8.85 -20.20 13.79
CA ALA A 180 -7.42 -20.19 13.49
C ALA A 180 -6.63 -19.37 14.54
N ASP A 181 -7.11 -18.18 14.89
CA ASP A 181 -6.47 -17.32 15.89
C ASP A 181 -6.40 -17.98 17.27
N ALA A 182 -7.47 -18.67 17.69
CA ALA A 182 -7.48 -19.40 18.96
C ALA A 182 -6.48 -20.58 18.97
N LEU A 183 -6.37 -21.33 17.87
CA LEU A 183 -5.41 -22.43 17.75
C LEU A 183 -3.96 -21.91 17.75
N LEU A 184 -3.71 -20.78 17.09
CA LEU A 184 -2.40 -20.11 17.04
C LEU A 184 -2.03 -19.43 18.37
N ASP A 185 -3.01 -18.96 19.15
CA ASP A 185 -2.82 -18.49 20.52
C ASP A 185 -2.50 -19.65 21.48
N GLU A 186 -3.11 -20.82 21.28
CA GLU A 186 -2.85 -22.03 22.07
C GLU A 186 -1.56 -22.78 21.63
N GLY A 187 -0.97 -22.42 20.50
CA GLY A 187 0.20 -23.09 19.92
C GLY A 187 -0.11 -24.44 19.24
N ASP A 188 -1.38 -24.75 18.98
CA ASP A 188 -1.82 -25.97 18.28
C ASP A 188 -1.60 -25.85 16.76
N LEU A 189 -0.33 -25.92 16.35
CA LEU A 189 0.07 -25.79 14.94
C LEU A 189 -0.50 -26.91 14.04
N GLU A 190 -0.76 -28.11 14.57
CA GLU A 190 -1.35 -29.22 13.81
C GLU A 190 -2.87 -29.04 13.63
N GLY A 191 -3.56 -28.54 14.65
CA GLY A 191 -4.95 -28.09 14.54
C GLY A 191 -5.09 -26.94 13.53
N ALA A 192 -4.28 -25.89 13.69
CA ALA A 192 -4.30 -24.70 12.85
C ALA A 192 -3.97 -25.02 11.38
N SER A 193 -2.95 -25.85 11.10
CA SER A 193 -2.59 -26.21 9.72
C SER A 193 -3.72 -26.95 9.00
N GLY A 194 -4.38 -27.89 9.69
CA GLY A 194 -5.52 -28.64 9.15
C GLY A 194 -6.73 -27.75 8.84
N LEU A 195 -6.99 -26.72 9.67
CA LEU A 195 -8.05 -25.74 9.43
C LEU A 195 -7.68 -24.85 8.23
N LEU A 196 -6.47 -24.30 8.21
CA LEU A 196 -5.99 -23.41 7.15
C LEU A 196 -5.96 -24.11 5.78
N VAL A 197 -5.53 -25.37 5.71
CA VAL A 197 -5.53 -26.18 4.47
C VAL A 197 -6.95 -26.46 3.97
N HIS A 198 -7.93 -26.67 4.86
CA HIS A 198 -9.31 -26.78 4.43
C HIS A 198 -9.90 -25.43 4.00
N TRP A 199 -9.62 -24.36 4.74
CA TRP A 199 -10.15 -23.03 4.46
C TRP A 199 -9.68 -22.50 3.10
N VAL A 200 -8.40 -22.68 2.72
CA VAL A 200 -7.92 -22.28 1.38
C VAL A 200 -8.65 -23.03 0.26
N SER A 201 -9.06 -24.29 0.48
CA SER A 201 -9.86 -25.06 -0.49
C SER A 201 -11.31 -24.58 -0.63
N LEU A 202 -11.71 -23.53 0.09
CA LEU A 202 -13.03 -22.88 -0.01
C LEU A 202 -12.93 -21.45 -0.60
N LEU A 203 -11.71 -20.98 -0.93
CA LEU A 203 -11.47 -19.64 -1.47
C LEU A 203 -11.65 -19.62 -3.00
N GLU A 204 -12.90 -19.63 -3.44
CA GLU A 204 -13.28 -19.51 -4.85
C GLU A 204 -14.18 -18.29 -5.10
N GLY A 205 -14.00 -17.64 -6.25
CA GLY A 205 -14.76 -16.44 -6.64
C GLY A 205 -14.76 -15.37 -5.56
N SER A 206 -15.94 -14.85 -5.22
CA SER A 206 -16.10 -13.78 -4.21
C SER A 206 -15.76 -14.19 -2.76
N ALA A 207 -15.42 -15.45 -2.49
CA ALA A 207 -14.84 -15.84 -1.20
C ALA A 207 -13.36 -15.40 -1.06
N ILE A 208 -12.65 -15.17 -2.17
CA ILE A 208 -11.25 -14.72 -2.18
C ILE A 208 -11.14 -13.33 -1.55
N ASP A 209 -11.96 -12.38 -1.99
CA ASP A 209 -12.08 -11.04 -1.38
C ASP A 209 -12.48 -11.14 0.11
N ARG A 210 -13.67 -11.70 0.39
CA ARG A 210 -14.26 -11.72 1.75
C ARG A 210 -13.42 -12.44 2.81
N SER A 211 -12.61 -13.44 2.43
CA SER A 211 -11.96 -14.37 3.38
C SER A 211 -10.45 -14.54 3.17
N GLY A 212 -9.93 -14.26 1.97
CA GLY A 212 -8.53 -14.41 1.62
C GLY A 212 -7.57 -13.58 2.47
N PRO A 213 -7.84 -12.29 2.76
CA PRO A 213 -6.98 -11.47 3.63
C PRO A 213 -6.87 -12.03 5.06
N ALA A 214 -7.99 -12.49 5.63
CA ALA A 214 -8.01 -13.11 6.96
C ALA A 214 -7.24 -14.44 6.97
N TRP A 215 -7.41 -15.26 5.93
CA TRP A 215 -6.64 -16.50 5.75
C TRP A 215 -5.14 -16.22 5.64
N LEU A 216 -4.73 -15.20 4.86
CA LEU A 216 -3.33 -14.82 4.68
C LEU A 216 -2.68 -14.35 5.97
N THR A 217 -3.41 -13.63 6.82
CA THR A 217 -2.95 -13.18 8.13
C THR A 217 -2.68 -14.38 9.04
N ALA A 218 -3.65 -15.28 9.18
CA ALA A 218 -3.52 -16.50 9.96
C ALA A 218 -2.43 -17.45 9.41
N ALA A 219 -2.27 -17.57 8.09
CA ALA A 219 -1.23 -18.37 7.45
C ALA A 219 0.18 -17.78 7.64
N THR A 220 0.32 -16.45 7.58
CA THR A 220 1.60 -15.76 7.87
C THR A 220 2.00 -15.99 9.33
N ARG A 221 1.04 -15.84 10.25
CA ARG A 221 1.21 -16.13 11.68
C ARG A 221 1.61 -17.59 11.91
N TRP A 222 0.95 -18.54 11.27
CA TRP A 222 1.30 -19.97 11.33
C TRP A 222 2.72 -20.24 10.83
N ILE A 223 3.13 -19.66 9.69
CA ILE A 223 4.50 -19.79 9.15
C ILE A 223 5.53 -19.24 10.13
N GLY A 224 5.28 -18.06 10.71
CA GLY A 224 6.16 -17.44 11.69
C GLY A 224 6.37 -18.29 12.95
N GLN A 225 5.28 -18.85 13.50
CA GLN A 225 5.36 -19.76 14.65
C GLN A 225 6.01 -21.10 14.29
N ALA A 226 5.66 -21.71 13.14
CA ALA A 226 6.18 -23.01 12.73
C ALA A 226 7.67 -22.97 12.34
N CYS A 227 8.16 -21.87 11.75
CA CYS A 227 9.57 -21.68 11.41
C CYS A 227 10.47 -21.41 12.63
N ALA A 228 9.90 -21.23 13.84
CA ALA A 228 10.69 -21.17 15.07
C ALA A 228 11.26 -22.56 15.45
N ASP A 229 10.59 -23.65 15.08
CA ASP A 229 11.13 -25.02 15.16
C ASP A 229 12.04 -25.29 13.95
N ARG A 230 13.35 -25.11 14.15
CA ARG A 230 14.38 -25.28 13.11
C ARG A 230 14.78 -26.74 12.88
N SER A 231 14.19 -27.69 13.61
CA SER A 231 14.49 -29.12 13.44
C SER A 231 14.07 -29.64 12.06
N ALA A 232 14.57 -30.81 11.66
CA ALA A 232 14.10 -31.47 10.43
C ALA A 232 12.59 -31.78 10.46
N ILE A 233 12.01 -31.98 11.66
CA ILE A 233 10.57 -32.20 11.85
C ILE A 233 9.79 -30.90 11.60
N GLY A 234 10.23 -29.79 12.20
CA GLY A 234 9.65 -28.46 11.98
C GLY A 234 9.73 -28.02 10.52
N ARG A 235 10.90 -28.21 9.87
CA ARG A 235 11.06 -28.01 8.41
C ARG A 235 10.09 -28.86 7.59
N SER A 236 9.95 -30.15 7.91
CA SER A 236 9.01 -31.06 7.22
C SER A 236 7.54 -30.62 7.39
N ARG A 237 7.15 -30.14 8.58
CA ARG A 237 5.82 -29.55 8.84
C ARG A 237 5.55 -28.35 7.93
N VAL A 238 6.48 -27.40 7.86
CA VAL A 238 6.33 -26.20 7.00
C VAL A 238 6.32 -26.57 5.51
N ARG A 239 7.19 -27.50 5.08
CA ARG A 239 7.21 -28.04 3.71
C ARG A 239 5.85 -28.61 3.31
N ARG A 240 5.31 -29.53 4.11
CA ARG A 240 4.02 -30.19 3.84
C ARG A 240 2.84 -29.21 3.83
N PHE A 241 2.84 -28.21 4.73
CA PHE A 241 1.83 -27.16 4.70
C PHE A 241 1.86 -26.38 3.38
N LEU A 242 3.04 -25.97 2.91
CA LEU A 242 3.19 -25.24 1.65
C LEU A 242 2.82 -26.10 0.42
N GLU A 243 3.11 -27.41 0.43
CA GLU A 243 2.63 -28.36 -0.59
C GLU A 243 1.10 -28.44 -0.62
N MET A 244 0.46 -28.50 0.55
CA MET A 244 -0.99 -28.50 0.64
C MET A 244 -1.61 -27.15 0.24
N VAL A 245 -0.96 -26.02 0.53
CA VAL A 245 -1.40 -24.69 0.05
C VAL A 245 -1.30 -24.61 -1.47
N GLU A 246 -0.18 -25.01 -2.08
CA GLU A 246 -0.06 -25.07 -3.56
C GLU A 246 -1.21 -25.89 -4.15
N ALA A 247 -1.42 -27.12 -3.65
CA ALA A 247 -2.43 -28.04 -4.18
C ALA A 247 -3.88 -27.52 -4.09
N ASN A 248 -4.19 -26.65 -3.12
CA ASN A 248 -5.55 -26.11 -2.92
C ASN A 248 -5.74 -24.69 -3.47
N THR A 249 -4.74 -24.08 -4.11
CA THR A 249 -4.88 -22.74 -4.74
C THR A 249 -5.26 -22.79 -6.22
N GLY A 250 -5.66 -23.96 -6.73
CA GLY A 250 -6.06 -24.18 -8.13
C GLY A 250 -7.09 -23.18 -8.64
N GLY A 251 -8.24 -23.05 -7.95
CA GLY A 251 -9.31 -22.13 -8.35
C GLY A 251 -8.86 -20.66 -8.47
N VAL A 252 -7.96 -20.20 -7.60
CA VAL A 252 -7.38 -18.84 -7.66
C VAL A 252 -6.44 -18.69 -8.87
N VAL A 253 -5.65 -19.72 -9.17
CA VAL A 253 -4.79 -19.75 -10.36
C VAL A 253 -5.62 -19.79 -11.64
N ASP A 254 -6.76 -20.48 -11.64
CA ASP A 254 -7.64 -20.62 -12.79
C ASP A 254 -8.33 -19.31 -13.18
N VAL A 255 -8.66 -18.42 -12.22
CA VAL A 255 -9.13 -17.04 -12.50
C VAL A 255 -8.11 -16.28 -13.35
N ILE A 256 -6.83 -16.31 -12.97
CA ILE A 256 -5.75 -15.66 -13.74
C ILE A 256 -5.47 -16.39 -15.05
N ALA A 257 -5.61 -17.73 -15.09
CA ALA A 257 -5.43 -18.51 -16.30
C ALA A 257 -6.52 -18.18 -17.34
N ALA A 258 -7.78 -18.04 -16.94
CA ALA A 258 -8.88 -17.59 -17.80
C ALA A 258 -8.61 -16.20 -18.38
N ALA A 259 -8.14 -15.25 -17.57
CA ALA A 259 -7.72 -13.92 -18.03
C ALA A 259 -6.50 -13.95 -18.99
N ALA A 260 -5.68 -15.01 -18.94
CA ALA A 260 -4.56 -15.23 -19.85
C ALA A 260 -4.95 -15.89 -21.18
N VAL A 261 -6.19 -16.36 -21.35
CA VAL A 261 -6.72 -16.85 -22.62
C VAL A 261 -7.25 -15.66 -23.44
N ALA A 262 -6.96 -15.65 -24.74
CA ALA A 262 -7.51 -14.63 -25.62
C ALA A 262 -9.01 -14.90 -25.84
N PRO A 263 -9.89 -13.89 -25.77
CA PRO A 263 -11.26 -14.05 -26.25
C PRO A 263 -11.21 -14.31 -27.75
N ASP A 264 -12.07 -15.22 -28.23
CA ASP A 264 -12.12 -15.62 -29.64
C ASP A 264 -12.81 -14.52 -30.47
N VAL A 265 -12.07 -13.46 -30.77
CA VAL A 265 -12.55 -12.31 -31.56
C VAL A 265 -12.16 -12.54 -33.01
N GLY A 266 -13.09 -13.11 -33.78
CA GLY A 266 -12.96 -13.20 -35.24
C GLY A 266 -12.94 -11.80 -35.87
N GLY A 267 -11.89 -11.47 -36.62
CA GLY A 267 -11.80 -10.17 -37.29
C GLY A 267 -10.42 -9.84 -37.84
N SER A 268 -10.23 -10.08 -39.15
CA SER A 268 -9.04 -9.79 -39.95
C SER A 268 -8.32 -8.45 -39.64
N GLY A 269 -6.98 -8.49 -39.54
CA GLY A 269 -6.13 -7.30 -39.31
C GLY A 269 -4.67 -7.52 -39.71
N ALA A 270 -4.42 -7.92 -40.96
CA ALA A 270 -3.07 -8.27 -41.42
C ALA A 270 -2.16 -7.04 -41.65
N HIS A 271 -1.18 -6.83 -40.76
CA HIS A 271 0.04 -6.07 -41.08
C HIS A 271 1.30 -6.91 -40.81
N ARG A 272 2.08 -7.12 -41.88
CA ARG A 272 3.32 -7.92 -41.92
C ARG A 272 4.57 -7.04 -41.76
N GLY A 273 5.63 -7.66 -41.23
CA GLY A 273 7.01 -7.16 -41.18
C GLY A 273 7.49 -7.04 -39.72
N GLY A 274 8.51 -7.77 -39.27
CA GLY A 274 9.32 -8.80 -39.90
C GLY A 274 10.54 -9.08 -39.03
N ASP A 275 10.67 -10.35 -38.62
CA ASP A 275 11.93 -11.11 -38.39
C ASP A 275 12.75 -10.75 -37.11
N ASP A 276 13.27 -11.67 -36.28
CA ASP A 276 13.45 -13.14 -36.31
C ASP A 276 13.21 -13.82 -34.92
N ASP A 277 12.83 -15.12 -34.94
CA ASP A 277 13.23 -16.29 -34.10
C ASP A 277 13.31 -16.23 -32.54
N ASP A 278 13.01 -17.28 -31.74
CA ASP A 278 12.70 -18.71 -31.97
C ASP A 278 11.81 -19.21 -30.80
N LEU A 279 10.71 -19.95 -31.06
CA LEU A 279 10.02 -20.82 -30.07
C LEU A 279 9.21 -21.93 -30.77
N ASP A 280 9.50 -23.19 -30.42
CA ASP A 280 8.91 -24.40 -31.01
C ASP A 280 7.38 -24.54 -30.84
N GLN A 281 6.74 -25.13 -31.87
CA GLN A 281 5.35 -25.63 -31.87
C GLN A 281 5.20 -26.98 -31.13
N PRO A 282 3.96 -27.47 -30.91
CA PRO A 282 3.38 -28.37 -31.92
C PRO A 282 1.90 -28.11 -32.27
N ASP A 283 1.52 -28.48 -33.49
CA ASP A 283 0.15 -28.43 -34.04
C ASP A 283 -0.75 -29.60 -33.62
N ALA A 284 -2.07 -29.38 -33.67
CA ALA A 284 -3.06 -30.34 -34.19
C ALA A 284 -4.40 -29.65 -34.50
N GLU A 285 -5.01 -29.95 -35.66
CA GLU A 285 -6.22 -29.31 -36.22
C GLU A 285 -7.55 -30.03 -35.86
N GLU A 286 -8.67 -29.44 -36.34
CA GLU A 286 -10.04 -30.01 -36.56
C GLU A 286 -11.07 -29.91 -35.39
N ARG A 287 -12.39 -29.69 -35.58
CA ARG A 287 -13.23 -29.41 -36.78
C ARG A 287 -14.62 -28.76 -36.44
N VAL A 288 -15.02 -27.73 -37.21
CA VAL A 288 -16.37 -27.48 -37.81
C VAL A 288 -17.67 -27.40 -36.96
N ALA A 289 -18.18 -26.16 -36.82
CA ALA A 289 -19.54 -25.63 -37.04
C ALA A 289 -20.85 -26.31 -36.54
N ALA A 290 -21.73 -25.47 -35.94
CA ALA A 290 -23.14 -25.26 -36.31
C ALA A 290 -23.70 -24.01 -35.58
N ALA A 291 -23.96 -22.87 -36.23
CA ALA A 291 -25.12 -22.59 -37.08
C ALA A 291 -26.44 -22.24 -36.33
N TYR A 292 -26.44 -21.17 -35.50
CA TYR A 292 -27.65 -20.36 -35.21
C TYR A 292 -27.34 -18.84 -35.11
N GLU A 293 -26.41 -18.35 -35.93
CA GLU A 293 -26.29 -16.91 -36.23
C GLU A 293 -27.47 -16.46 -37.11
N SER A 294 -28.66 -16.21 -36.52
CA SER A 294 -29.74 -15.40 -37.16
C SER A 294 -30.98 -15.25 -36.27
N MET A 295 -30.85 -14.67 -35.09
CA MET A 295 -32.02 -14.12 -34.38
C MET A 295 -31.63 -12.83 -33.65
N VAL A 296 -31.84 -11.68 -34.31
CA VAL A 296 -31.77 -10.37 -33.65
C VAL A 296 -33.19 -9.95 -33.34
N TRP A 297 -33.51 -9.82 -32.05
CA TRP A 297 -34.77 -9.21 -31.63
C TRP A 297 -34.73 -7.73 -31.98
N ARG A 298 -35.77 -7.25 -32.68
CA ARG A 298 -35.95 -5.84 -33.02
C ARG A 298 -37.12 -5.34 -32.20
N ASP A 299 -36.87 -4.35 -31.35
CA ASP A 299 -37.96 -3.60 -30.76
C ASP A 299 -38.74 -2.85 -31.86
N SER A 300 -40.02 -2.60 -31.58
CA SER A 300 -40.97 -1.96 -32.50
C SER A 300 -41.90 -0.96 -31.80
N ALA A 301 -41.57 -0.54 -30.57
CA ALA A 301 -42.17 0.62 -29.92
C ALA A 301 -41.25 1.86 -30.04
N ASP A 302 -41.85 2.99 -30.41
CA ASP A 302 -41.19 4.30 -30.62
C ASP A 302 -41.94 5.35 -29.78
N ASP A 303 -41.82 5.25 -28.44
CA ASP A 303 -42.56 6.09 -27.48
C ASP A 303 -41.74 6.67 -26.31
N GLY A 304 -40.44 6.39 -26.24
CA GLY A 304 -39.45 7.32 -25.68
C GLY A 304 -39.38 7.51 -24.15
N VAL A 305 -39.99 6.64 -23.33
CA VAL A 305 -39.70 6.54 -21.89
C VAL A 305 -39.79 5.07 -21.44
N ASP A 306 -38.66 4.46 -21.10
CA ASP A 306 -38.65 3.18 -20.37
C ASP A 306 -38.41 3.45 -18.87
N GLY A 307 -39.50 3.49 -18.11
CA GLY A 307 -39.52 3.76 -16.67
C GLY A 307 -39.18 2.53 -15.84
N GLY A 308 -38.03 1.91 -16.10
CA GLY A 308 -37.53 0.77 -15.34
C GLY A 308 -37.12 1.14 -13.91
N MET A 309 -37.36 0.23 -12.96
CA MET A 309 -36.69 0.28 -11.65
C MET A 309 -35.18 0.09 -11.83
N ILE A 310 -34.39 0.42 -10.81
CA ILE A 310 -32.94 0.16 -10.78
C ILE A 310 -32.71 -1.36 -10.70
N ASP A 311 -32.75 -2.03 -11.85
CA ASP A 311 -32.06 -3.30 -12.06
C ASP A 311 -30.58 -3.00 -12.29
N VAL A 312 -29.73 -3.74 -11.57
CA VAL A 312 -28.34 -3.34 -11.29
C VAL A 312 -27.37 -3.62 -12.45
N ASP A 313 -27.80 -4.40 -13.44
CA ASP A 313 -26.95 -4.90 -14.54
C ASP A 313 -27.06 -4.06 -15.81
N GLY A 314 -26.59 -2.81 -15.75
CA GLY A 314 -26.30 -2.02 -16.94
C GLY A 314 -25.21 -2.68 -17.83
N PRO A 315 -25.14 -2.36 -19.14
CA PRO A 315 -24.18 -2.95 -20.09
C PRO A 315 -22.73 -2.56 -19.75
N GLY A 316 -22.15 -3.31 -18.82
CA GLY A 316 -20.85 -3.05 -18.21
C GLY A 316 -20.63 -3.81 -16.90
N GLY A 317 -21.68 -4.05 -16.09
CA GLY A 317 -21.59 -4.69 -14.77
C GLY A 317 -20.83 -6.02 -14.77
N ALA A 318 -21.23 -6.95 -15.64
CA ALA A 318 -20.55 -8.24 -15.80
C ALA A 318 -19.07 -8.15 -16.22
N SER A 319 -18.60 -7.04 -16.80
CA SER A 319 -17.18 -6.82 -17.08
C SER A 319 -16.40 -6.27 -15.87
N LEU A 320 -17.07 -5.72 -14.86
CA LEU A 320 -16.44 -5.17 -13.66
C LEU A 320 -16.17 -6.24 -12.62
N ASP A 321 -17.13 -7.13 -12.36
CA ASP A 321 -16.98 -8.24 -11.41
C ASP A 321 -15.84 -9.20 -11.81
N GLY A 322 -15.66 -9.41 -13.12
CA GLY A 322 -14.55 -10.17 -13.67
C GLY A 322 -13.19 -9.49 -13.49
N LEU A 323 -13.12 -8.16 -13.42
CA LEU A 323 -11.88 -7.42 -13.17
C LEU A 323 -11.53 -7.40 -11.68
N ALA A 324 -12.52 -7.18 -10.80
CA ALA A 324 -12.34 -7.27 -9.35
C ALA A 324 -11.80 -8.65 -8.95
N SER A 325 -12.44 -9.72 -9.45
CA SER A 325 -11.99 -11.10 -9.21
C SER A 325 -10.53 -11.37 -9.61
N ILE A 326 -10.02 -10.67 -10.64
CA ILE A 326 -8.61 -10.76 -11.08
C ILE A 326 -7.68 -9.99 -10.13
N GLU A 327 -8.10 -8.83 -9.62
CA GLU A 327 -7.36 -8.08 -8.59
C GLU A 327 -7.22 -8.91 -7.31
N ASP A 328 -8.32 -9.47 -6.82
CA ASP A 328 -8.36 -10.28 -5.59
C ASP A 328 -7.49 -11.53 -5.71
N ALA A 329 -7.59 -12.25 -6.85
CA ALA A 329 -6.77 -13.42 -7.12
C ALA A 329 -5.27 -13.08 -7.23
N ALA A 330 -4.92 -11.93 -7.84
CA ALA A 330 -3.54 -11.48 -7.95
C ALA A 330 -2.96 -11.10 -6.57
N ASP A 331 -3.73 -10.42 -5.73
CA ASP A 331 -3.31 -10.02 -4.38
C ASP A 331 -3.25 -11.21 -3.42
N PHE A 332 -4.20 -12.14 -3.51
CA PHE A 332 -4.12 -13.39 -2.75
C PHE A 332 -2.83 -14.18 -3.07
N LEU A 333 -2.51 -14.32 -4.37
CA LEU A 333 -1.29 -15.01 -4.79
C LEU A 333 -0.01 -14.23 -4.45
N ARG A 334 -0.03 -12.89 -4.36
CA ARG A 334 1.07 -12.10 -3.77
C ARG A 334 1.30 -12.49 -2.31
N GLY A 335 0.22 -12.69 -1.55
CA GLY A 335 0.27 -13.19 -0.18
C GLY A 335 0.85 -14.61 -0.09
N VAL A 336 0.39 -15.56 -0.91
CA VAL A 336 0.94 -16.92 -0.95
C VAL A 336 2.43 -16.92 -1.33
N LEU A 337 2.84 -16.10 -2.30
CA LEU A 337 4.25 -15.91 -2.67
C LEU A 337 5.10 -15.36 -1.51
N ARG A 338 4.52 -14.53 -0.62
CA ARG A 338 5.19 -14.06 0.61
C ARG A 338 5.45 -15.23 1.57
N LEU A 339 4.46 -16.10 1.82
CA LEU A 339 4.62 -17.28 2.70
C LEU A 339 5.79 -18.18 2.26
N PHE A 340 5.88 -18.46 0.95
CA PHE A 340 7.00 -19.23 0.37
C PHE A 340 8.36 -18.55 0.60
N ARG A 341 8.44 -17.22 0.51
CA ARG A 341 9.70 -16.50 0.73
C ARG A 341 10.10 -16.50 2.20
N GLU A 342 9.18 -16.24 3.11
CA GLU A 342 9.46 -16.21 4.56
C GLU A 342 10.00 -17.58 5.03
N ALA A 343 9.30 -18.66 4.70
CA ALA A 343 9.73 -20.02 5.02
C ALA A 343 11.11 -20.37 4.44
N VAL A 344 11.31 -20.16 3.13
CA VAL A 344 12.59 -20.51 2.47
C VAL A 344 13.72 -19.60 2.91
N THR A 345 13.45 -18.36 3.29
CA THR A 345 14.45 -17.44 3.85
C THR A 345 14.92 -17.92 5.23
N ALA A 346 13.99 -18.34 6.09
CA ALA A 346 14.31 -18.94 7.38
C ALA A 346 15.11 -20.26 7.26
N TRP A 347 14.77 -21.12 6.31
CA TRP A 347 15.54 -22.34 6.01
C TRP A 347 16.95 -22.02 5.52
N CYS A 348 17.08 -21.12 4.53
CA CYS A 348 18.38 -20.72 3.99
C CYS A 348 19.29 -20.08 5.05
N ALA A 349 18.74 -19.24 5.94
CA ALA A 349 19.50 -18.62 7.03
C ALA A 349 19.98 -19.66 8.06
N THR A 350 19.16 -20.70 8.32
CA THR A 350 19.52 -21.80 9.21
C THR A 350 20.65 -22.64 8.62
N ASP A 351 20.50 -23.11 7.38
CA ASP A 351 21.50 -23.93 6.69
C ASP A 351 22.83 -23.19 6.48
N ALA A 352 22.78 -21.88 6.19
CA ALA A 352 23.98 -21.05 6.05
C ALA A 352 24.75 -20.88 7.37
N ALA A 353 24.07 -20.99 8.52
CA ALA A 353 24.68 -20.90 9.84
C ALA A 353 25.13 -22.26 10.40
N SER A 354 24.41 -23.35 10.10
CA SER A 354 24.72 -24.70 10.61
C SER A 354 25.72 -25.47 9.72
N GLY A 355 25.73 -25.21 8.41
CA GLY A 355 26.51 -25.98 7.44
C GLY A 355 25.99 -27.41 7.24
N GLU A 356 24.77 -27.71 7.67
CA GLU A 356 24.13 -29.02 7.49
C GLU A 356 23.88 -29.37 6.02
N GLU A 357 23.91 -30.68 5.70
CA GLU A 357 23.51 -31.16 4.38
C GLU A 357 22.00 -30.94 4.16
N ALA A 358 21.64 -30.49 2.95
CA ALA A 358 20.25 -30.21 2.62
C ALA A 358 19.41 -31.49 2.50
N ILE A 359 18.19 -31.43 3.03
CA ILE A 359 17.22 -32.52 2.99
C ILE A 359 16.78 -32.75 1.53
N PRO A 360 16.99 -33.93 0.92
CA PRO A 360 16.67 -34.16 -0.50
C PRO A 360 15.20 -33.90 -0.85
N GLU A 361 14.27 -34.36 0.00
CA GLU A 361 12.83 -34.10 -0.17
C GLU A 361 12.50 -32.60 -0.26
N GLU A 362 13.20 -31.76 0.50
CA GLU A 362 12.99 -30.31 0.50
C GLU A 362 13.50 -29.68 -0.79
N LEU A 363 14.63 -30.16 -1.32
CA LEU A 363 15.16 -29.71 -2.61
C LEU A 363 14.24 -30.11 -3.77
N ASP A 364 13.64 -31.31 -3.72
CA ASP A 364 12.68 -31.77 -4.73
C ASP A 364 11.41 -30.89 -4.75
N SER A 365 10.83 -30.58 -3.57
CA SER A 365 9.69 -29.64 -3.49
C SER A 365 10.07 -28.24 -4.00
N ILE A 366 11.26 -27.74 -3.67
CA ILE A 366 11.77 -26.46 -4.20
C ILE A 366 11.93 -26.49 -5.72
N ILE A 367 12.36 -27.61 -6.31
CA ILE A 367 12.42 -27.79 -7.78
C ILE A 367 11.02 -27.75 -8.40
N GLY A 368 10.06 -28.46 -7.79
CA GLY A 368 8.64 -28.47 -8.20
C GLY A 368 8.03 -27.08 -8.17
N TRP A 369 8.03 -26.42 -7.01
CA TRP A 369 7.49 -25.06 -6.85
C TRP A 369 8.18 -24.03 -7.76
N ARG A 370 9.49 -24.18 -8.02
CA ARG A 370 10.22 -23.33 -8.97
C ARG A 370 9.71 -23.52 -10.40
N HIS A 371 9.19 -24.68 -10.78
CA HIS A 371 8.47 -24.87 -12.04
C HIS A 371 7.09 -24.21 -12.01
N THR A 372 6.29 -24.47 -10.96
CA THR A 372 4.94 -23.90 -10.78
C THR A 372 4.97 -22.37 -10.85
N ILE A 373 5.81 -21.71 -10.04
CA ILE A 373 5.92 -20.24 -10.01
C ILE A 373 6.46 -19.67 -11.33
N ARG A 374 7.33 -20.39 -12.07
CA ARG A 374 7.75 -19.98 -13.43
C ARG A 374 6.62 -20.05 -14.44
N ARG A 375 5.69 -21.00 -14.31
CA ARG A 375 4.48 -21.07 -15.14
C ARG A 375 3.54 -19.93 -14.75
N LEU A 376 3.18 -19.82 -13.46
CA LEU A 376 2.29 -18.79 -12.93
C LEU A 376 2.74 -17.36 -13.30
N ARG A 377 4.03 -17.04 -13.14
CA ARG A 377 4.60 -15.75 -13.52
C ARG A 377 4.43 -15.43 -15.01
N ARG A 378 4.53 -16.43 -15.89
CA ARG A 378 4.28 -16.24 -17.33
C ARG A 378 2.78 -16.01 -17.60
N THR A 379 1.90 -16.76 -16.91
CA THR A 379 0.44 -16.58 -16.98
C THR A 379 0.04 -15.18 -16.53
N MET A 380 0.54 -14.68 -15.40
CA MET A 380 0.26 -13.32 -14.90
C MET A 380 0.68 -12.22 -15.89
N VAL A 381 1.87 -12.33 -16.49
CA VAL A 381 2.32 -11.35 -17.52
C VAL A 381 1.44 -11.41 -18.78
N ARG A 382 1.00 -12.60 -19.18
CA ARG A 382 0.09 -12.80 -20.32
C ARG A 382 -1.31 -12.22 -20.02
N ALA A 383 -1.87 -12.51 -18.86
CA ALA A 383 -3.14 -11.95 -18.39
C ALA A 383 -3.09 -10.42 -18.34
N ALA A 384 -2.05 -9.83 -17.71
CA ALA A 384 -1.88 -8.38 -17.66
C ALA A 384 -1.83 -7.76 -19.07
N THR A 385 -1.15 -8.42 -20.01
CA THR A 385 -1.06 -7.98 -21.40
C THR A 385 -2.44 -8.00 -22.08
N LEU A 386 -3.20 -9.08 -21.94
CA LEU A 386 -4.55 -9.17 -22.54
C LEU A 386 -5.55 -8.21 -21.89
N VAL A 387 -5.55 -8.07 -20.56
CA VAL A 387 -6.41 -7.12 -19.83
C VAL A 387 -6.12 -5.68 -20.25
N SER A 388 -4.85 -5.30 -20.41
CA SER A 388 -4.44 -3.93 -20.79
C SER A 388 -4.72 -3.54 -22.25
N ILE A 389 -5.07 -4.48 -23.13
CA ILE A 389 -5.22 -4.26 -24.58
C ILE A 389 -6.69 -4.29 -25.04
N ARG A 390 -7.62 -4.85 -24.24
CA ARG A 390 -9.05 -4.92 -24.60
C ARG A 390 -9.67 -3.53 -24.75
N ASP A 391 -10.45 -3.37 -25.83
CA ASP A 391 -11.25 -2.22 -26.27
C ASP A 391 -10.53 -0.86 -26.21
N GLN A 392 -10.08 -0.38 -27.37
CA GLN A 392 -9.42 0.94 -27.48
C GLN A 392 -10.40 2.10 -27.70
N GLU A 393 -11.65 1.79 -28.06
CA GLU A 393 -12.74 2.73 -28.35
C GLU A 393 -13.98 2.38 -27.50
N PRO A 394 -14.81 3.36 -27.11
CA PRO A 394 -16.01 3.12 -26.32
C PRO A 394 -17.02 2.27 -27.11
N PRO A 395 -17.64 1.24 -26.50
CA PRO A 395 -18.72 0.50 -27.11
C PRO A 395 -19.90 1.42 -27.48
N PRO A 396 -20.66 1.13 -28.56
CA PRO A 396 -21.86 1.90 -28.91
C PRO A 396 -22.84 1.98 -27.74
N GLY A 397 -23.22 3.20 -27.34
CA GLY A 397 -24.12 3.46 -26.22
C GLY A 397 -23.47 3.70 -24.86
N MET A 398 -22.16 3.46 -24.69
CA MET A 398 -21.45 3.77 -23.44
C MET A 398 -20.95 5.22 -23.44
N SER A 399 -21.13 5.96 -22.32
CA SER A 399 -20.59 7.31 -22.23
C SER A 399 -19.05 7.30 -22.18
N PRO A 400 -18.36 8.35 -22.69
CA PRO A 400 -16.91 8.46 -22.57
C PRO A 400 -16.42 8.40 -21.11
N THR A 401 -17.23 8.87 -20.16
CA THR A 401 -16.96 8.84 -18.71
C THR A 401 -17.01 7.44 -18.10
N GLU A 402 -17.96 6.59 -18.52
CA GLU A 402 -18.05 5.20 -18.07
C GLU A 402 -16.93 4.36 -18.68
N PHE A 403 -16.62 4.59 -19.96
CA PHE A 403 -15.51 3.94 -20.63
C PHE A 403 -14.15 4.28 -19.98
N ASP A 404 -13.93 5.55 -19.59
CA ASP A 404 -12.74 5.97 -18.85
C ASP A 404 -12.65 5.29 -17.46
N ARG A 405 -13.78 5.02 -16.80
CA ARG A 405 -13.84 4.28 -15.52
C ARG A 405 -13.48 2.81 -15.70
N LEU A 406 -14.09 2.14 -16.69
CA LEU A 406 -13.80 0.75 -17.05
C LEU A 406 -12.33 0.56 -17.43
N ARG A 407 -11.78 1.48 -18.23
CA ARG A 407 -10.35 1.49 -18.60
C ARG A 407 -9.44 1.63 -17.38
N TRP A 408 -9.79 2.50 -16.43
CA TRP A 408 -9.01 2.67 -15.21
C TRP A 408 -8.99 1.40 -14.34
N GLN A 409 -10.11 0.68 -14.26
CA GLN A 409 -10.19 -0.62 -13.58
C GLN A 409 -9.39 -1.72 -14.30
N ARG A 410 -9.34 -1.71 -15.64
CA ARG A 410 -8.45 -2.60 -16.43
C ARG A 410 -6.98 -2.32 -16.17
N ASP A 411 -6.58 -1.04 -16.13
CA ASP A 411 -5.22 -0.64 -15.76
C ASP A 411 -4.87 -1.09 -14.32
N ALA A 412 -5.81 -0.98 -13.37
CA ALA A 412 -5.63 -1.45 -11.99
C ALA A 412 -5.43 -2.99 -11.92
N ALA A 413 -6.31 -3.78 -12.54
CA ALA A 413 -6.17 -5.23 -12.62
C ALA A 413 -4.86 -5.70 -13.28
N ALA A 414 -4.46 -5.06 -14.38
CA ALA A 414 -3.19 -5.34 -15.03
C ALA A 414 -1.99 -4.96 -14.15
N GLU A 415 -2.08 -3.88 -13.36
CA GLU A 415 -1.05 -3.44 -12.41
C GLU A 415 -0.88 -4.43 -11.23
N ARG A 416 -1.97 -4.96 -10.66
CA ARG A 416 -1.91 -6.03 -9.63
C ARG A 416 -1.20 -7.28 -10.16
N LEU A 417 -1.54 -7.71 -11.37
CA LEU A 417 -0.91 -8.85 -12.05
C LEU A 417 0.59 -8.61 -12.35
N ILE A 418 0.97 -7.38 -12.72
CA ILE A 418 2.37 -6.98 -12.89
C ILE A 418 3.14 -7.10 -11.58
N GLU A 419 2.59 -6.57 -10.47
CA GLU A 419 3.24 -6.66 -9.17
C GLU A 419 3.36 -8.12 -8.72
N ALA A 420 2.31 -8.93 -8.87
CA ALA A 420 2.37 -10.37 -8.61
C ALA A 420 3.48 -11.08 -9.42
N ALA A 421 3.65 -10.74 -10.70
CA ALA A 421 4.71 -11.28 -11.55
C ALA A 421 6.13 -10.78 -11.19
N VAL A 422 6.27 -9.62 -10.56
CA VAL A 422 7.54 -9.14 -9.97
C VAL A 422 7.85 -9.89 -8.68
N GLN A 423 6.87 -10.00 -7.78
CA GLN A 423 6.98 -10.74 -6.51
C GLN A 423 7.32 -12.23 -6.74
N ALA A 424 6.74 -12.86 -7.75
CA ALA A 424 7.09 -14.21 -8.20
C ALA A 424 8.54 -14.31 -8.72
N GLY A 425 9.06 -13.24 -9.34
CA GLY A 425 10.46 -13.16 -9.75
C GLY A 425 11.43 -13.20 -8.57
N GLU A 426 11.10 -12.50 -7.48
CA GLU A 426 11.86 -12.49 -6.23
C GLU A 426 11.84 -13.86 -5.54
N THR A 427 10.67 -14.51 -5.46
CA THR A 427 10.55 -15.88 -4.91
C THR A 427 11.40 -16.89 -5.70
N LEU A 428 11.48 -16.77 -7.03
CA LEU A 428 12.33 -17.62 -7.86
C LEU A 428 13.84 -17.39 -7.62
N TRP A 429 14.27 -16.21 -7.16
CA TRP A 429 15.65 -15.98 -6.74
C TRP A 429 15.95 -16.69 -5.43
N LEU A 430 15.07 -16.61 -4.43
CA LEU A 430 15.22 -17.31 -3.14
C LEU A 430 15.22 -18.83 -3.30
N PHE A 431 14.31 -19.40 -4.11
CA PHE A 431 14.35 -20.83 -4.44
C PHE A 431 15.65 -21.21 -5.15
N SER A 432 16.17 -20.34 -6.02
CA SER A 432 17.48 -20.58 -6.65
C SER A 432 18.61 -20.53 -5.62
N ALA A 433 18.58 -19.59 -4.65
CA ALA A 433 19.54 -19.51 -3.55
C ALA A 433 19.51 -20.76 -2.66
N ARG A 434 18.32 -21.26 -2.32
CA ARG A 434 18.15 -22.52 -1.57
C ARG A 434 18.83 -23.70 -2.24
N LEU A 435 18.62 -23.87 -3.55
CA LEU A 435 19.28 -24.91 -4.35
C LEU A 435 20.82 -24.73 -4.39
N HIS A 436 21.30 -23.49 -4.46
CA HIS A 436 22.74 -23.18 -4.39
C HIS A 436 23.37 -23.42 -3.01
N LEU A 437 22.60 -23.32 -1.93
CA LEU A 437 23.02 -23.70 -0.58
C LEU A 437 23.09 -25.23 -0.45
N GLY A 438 22.05 -25.94 -0.91
CA GLY A 438 21.95 -27.39 -0.75
C GLY A 438 22.70 -28.27 -1.75
N THR A 439 23.19 -27.73 -2.87
CA THR A 439 23.98 -28.49 -3.87
C THR A 439 25.34 -27.84 -4.18
N PRO A 440 26.21 -27.63 -3.18
CA PRO A 440 27.50 -26.98 -3.38
C PRO A 440 28.37 -27.74 -4.40
N GLY A 441 28.82 -27.05 -5.45
CA GLY A 441 29.74 -27.58 -6.46
C GLY A 441 29.11 -28.14 -7.75
N THR A 442 27.79 -28.24 -7.87
CA THR A 442 27.15 -28.66 -9.14
C THR A 442 27.16 -27.55 -10.21
N ALA A 443 26.90 -27.91 -11.48
CA ALA A 443 26.85 -26.97 -12.62
C ALA A 443 25.82 -25.83 -12.47
N ALA A 444 24.92 -25.90 -11.47
CA ALA A 444 24.11 -24.75 -11.05
C ALA A 444 24.96 -23.53 -10.67
N ALA A 445 26.20 -23.74 -10.19
CA ALA A 445 27.17 -22.74 -9.72
C ALA A 445 27.77 -21.80 -10.80
N ALA A 446 27.01 -21.47 -11.85
CA ALA A 446 27.38 -20.40 -12.77
C ALA A 446 27.65 -19.09 -11.99
N ARG A 447 28.87 -18.55 -12.09
CA ARG A 447 29.34 -17.38 -11.30
C ARG A 447 28.47 -16.11 -11.43
N GLY A 448 27.58 -16.04 -12.43
CA GLY A 448 26.65 -14.93 -12.63
C GLY A 448 25.17 -15.22 -12.35
N SER A 449 24.82 -16.27 -11.59
CA SER A 449 23.43 -16.51 -11.17
C SER A 449 23.04 -15.63 -9.98
N VAL A 450 21.86 -15.00 -10.05
CA VAL A 450 21.31 -14.18 -8.94
C VAL A 450 21.08 -15.03 -7.68
N GLY A 451 20.63 -16.28 -7.83
CA GLY A 451 20.50 -17.21 -6.71
C GLY A 451 21.85 -17.55 -6.06
N GLY A 452 22.93 -17.68 -6.84
CA GLY A 452 24.26 -17.94 -6.29
C GLY A 452 24.81 -16.75 -5.51
N LEU A 453 24.50 -15.53 -5.96
CA LEU A 453 24.82 -14.29 -5.25
C LEU A 453 24.07 -14.19 -3.91
N PHE A 454 22.76 -14.46 -3.87
CA PHE A 454 22.03 -14.47 -2.60
C PHE A 454 22.46 -15.62 -1.67
N ALA A 455 22.85 -16.77 -2.19
CA ALA A 455 23.45 -17.84 -1.38
C ALA A 455 24.82 -17.43 -0.79
N ALA A 456 25.67 -16.71 -1.54
CA ALA A 456 26.93 -16.17 -1.02
C ALA A 456 26.69 -15.12 0.08
N LEU A 457 25.71 -14.23 -0.12
CA LEU A 457 25.27 -13.25 0.88
C LEU A 457 24.82 -13.91 2.19
N MET A 458 23.97 -14.93 2.13
CA MET A 458 23.51 -15.67 3.31
C MET A 458 24.64 -16.42 4.03
N ARG A 459 25.61 -16.99 3.30
CA ARG A 459 26.83 -17.59 3.89
C ARG A 459 27.79 -16.59 4.52
N SER A 460 27.55 -15.28 4.37
CA SER A 460 28.47 -14.22 4.80
C SER A 460 29.87 -14.30 4.15
N ASP A 461 29.96 -14.84 2.94
CA ASP A 461 31.20 -14.86 2.16
C ASP A 461 31.31 -13.56 1.36
N SER A 462 32.01 -12.57 1.89
CA SER A 462 32.21 -11.27 1.25
C SER A 462 33.01 -11.37 -0.06
N GLY A 463 33.91 -12.35 -0.19
CA GLY A 463 34.74 -12.57 -1.37
C GLY A 463 33.96 -13.14 -2.55
N ASP A 464 33.27 -14.26 -2.35
CA ASP A 464 32.38 -14.84 -3.37
C ASP A 464 31.20 -13.91 -3.67
N THR A 465 30.69 -13.17 -2.67
CA THR A 465 29.68 -12.13 -2.89
C THR A 465 30.18 -11.03 -3.83
N SER A 466 31.35 -10.43 -3.56
CA SER A 466 31.89 -9.34 -4.41
C SER A 466 32.19 -9.83 -5.84
N ALA A 467 32.78 -11.03 -5.99
CA ALA A 467 33.02 -11.63 -7.30
C ALA A 467 31.74 -11.92 -8.11
N ARG A 468 30.69 -12.45 -7.47
CA ARG A 468 29.38 -12.68 -8.12
C ARG A 468 28.63 -11.40 -8.40
N MET A 469 28.74 -10.42 -7.49
CA MET A 469 28.13 -9.10 -7.62
C MET A 469 28.61 -8.41 -8.89
N GLN A 470 29.92 -8.41 -9.12
CA GLN A 470 30.52 -7.81 -10.32
C GLN A 470 29.89 -8.39 -11.59
N VAL A 471 29.83 -9.72 -11.72
CA VAL A 471 29.24 -10.40 -12.89
C VAL A 471 27.74 -10.11 -13.05
N VAL A 472 26.99 -9.95 -11.95
CA VAL A 472 25.58 -9.57 -12.00
C VAL A 472 25.41 -8.10 -12.43
N CYS A 473 26.22 -7.18 -11.90
CA CYS A 473 26.23 -5.78 -12.28
C CYS A 473 26.59 -5.57 -13.75
N GLU A 474 27.65 -6.24 -14.24
CA GLU A 474 28.04 -6.24 -15.66
C GLU A 474 26.89 -6.69 -16.58
N ARG A 475 26.08 -7.66 -16.18
CA ARG A 475 24.89 -8.12 -16.92
C ARG A 475 23.72 -7.13 -16.91
N LEU A 476 23.66 -6.25 -15.90
CA LEU A 476 22.69 -5.16 -15.81
C LEU A 476 23.11 -3.92 -16.62
N VAL A 477 24.41 -3.72 -16.88
CA VAL A 477 24.91 -2.60 -17.70
C VAL A 477 24.17 -2.55 -19.03
N GLY A 478 23.59 -1.38 -19.32
CA GLY A 478 22.85 -1.11 -20.55
C GLY A 478 21.45 -1.72 -20.64
N LYS A 479 20.95 -2.43 -19.62
CA LYS A 479 19.53 -2.83 -19.54
C LYS A 479 18.69 -1.65 -19.06
N ALA A 480 17.47 -1.50 -19.58
CA ALA A 480 16.56 -0.45 -19.14
C ALA A 480 16.00 -0.76 -17.73
N VAL A 481 16.11 0.20 -16.82
CA VAL A 481 15.37 0.24 -15.55
C VAL A 481 14.11 1.10 -15.65
N LEU A 482 14.09 2.06 -16.57
CA LEU A 482 12.92 2.89 -16.84
C LEU A 482 11.85 2.13 -17.65
N TYR A 483 10.58 2.35 -17.32
CA TYR A 483 9.42 1.82 -18.06
C TYR A 483 8.40 2.92 -18.39
N VAL A 484 7.51 2.67 -19.35
CA VAL A 484 6.32 3.49 -19.60
C VAL A 484 5.16 2.85 -18.81
N PRO A 485 4.38 3.61 -18.01
CA PRO A 485 3.27 3.05 -17.22
C PRO A 485 2.07 2.68 -18.11
N LEU A 486 1.19 1.80 -17.62
CA LEU A 486 0.01 1.30 -18.37
C LEU A 486 -0.88 2.44 -18.90
N SER A 487 -1.18 3.42 -18.05
CA SER A 487 -1.93 4.64 -18.38
C SER A 487 -1.34 5.51 -19.51
N ARG A 488 -0.11 5.20 -19.98
CA ARG A 488 0.57 5.83 -21.13
C ARG A 488 0.89 4.83 -22.26
N GLY A 489 0.20 3.68 -22.32
CA GLY A 489 0.45 2.61 -23.30
C GLY A 489 1.67 1.74 -22.97
N GLY A 490 2.01 1.61 -21.68
CA GLY A 490 3.06 0.73 -21.20
C GLY A 490 2.79 -0.75 -21.51
N ARG A 491 3.82 -1.50 -21.89
CA ARG A 491 3.72 -2.96 -22.08
C ARG A 491 4.04 -3.72 -20.79
N PRO A 492 3.13 -4.56 -20.24
CA PRO A 492 3.35 -5.31 -19.00
C PRO A 492 4.66 -6.11 -18.97
N ASP A 493 5.03 -6.77 -20.08
CA ASP A 493 6.27 -7.55 -20.19
C ASP A 493 7.55 -6.70 -19.99
N ARG A 494 7.50 -5.42 -20.38
CA ARG A 494 8.61 -4.47 -20.21
C ARG A 494 8.63 -3.92 -18.79
N ILE A 495 7.47 -3.61 -18.22
CA ILE A 495 7.32 -3.12 -16.83
C ILE A 495 7.85 -4.17 -15.84
N VAL A 496 7.43 -5.43 -15.94
CA VAL A 496 7.91 -6.53 -15.07
C VAL A 496 9.42 -6.76 -15.20
N ARG A 497 10.00 -6.58 -16.40
CA ARG A 497 11.46 -6.68 -16.61
C ARG A 497 12.23 -5.49 -16.05
N ALA A 498 11.65 -4.30 -16.06
CA ALA A 498 12.22 -3.08 -15.51
C ALA A 498 12.22 -3.12 -13.97
N ARG A 499 11.04 -3.24 -13.36
CA ARG A 499 10.86 -3.41 -11.91
C ARG A 499 11.66 -4.57 -11.33
N GLY A 500 11.73 -5.70 -12.04
CA GLY A 500 12.53 -6.84 -11.61
C GLY A 500 14.05 -6.59 -11.55
N ARG A 501 14.57 -5.57 -12.25
CA ARG A 501 15.98 -5.14 -12.14
C ARG A 501 16.17 -4.16 -10.99
N GLU A 502 15.24 -3.22 -10.82
CA GLU A 502 15.27 -2.27 -9.71
C GLU A 502 15.10 -2.99 -8.36
N ARG A 503 14.16 -3.93 -8.24
CA ARG A 503 13.99 -4.79 -7.06
C ARG A 503 15.25 -5.62 -6.75
N LEU A 504 15.98 -6.07 -7.77
CA LEU A 504 17.27 -6.75 -7.58
C LEU A 504 18.29 -5.77 -6.97
N LEU A 505 18.46 -4.59 -7.57
CA LEU A 505 19.39 -3.56 -7.08
C LEU A 505 19.02 -3.10 -5.65
N GLU A 506 17.73 -2.94 -5.34
CA GLU A 506 17.19 -2.64 -4.00
C GLU A 506 17.62 -3.69 -2.97
N ARG A 507 17.40 -4.98 -3.27
CA ARG A 507 17.78 -6.09 -2.38
C ARG A 507 19.29 -6.18 -2.18
N LEU A 508 20.07 -5.94 -3.22
CA LEU A 508 21.53 -5.92 -3.14
C LEU A 508 22.03 -4.76 -2.28
N ALA A 509 21.48 -3.55 -2.48
CA ALA A 509 21.82 -2.37 -1.69
C ALA A 509 21.47 -2.52 -0.20
N ALA A 510 20.38 -3.24 0.13
CA ALA A 510 20.00 -3.55 1.50
C ALA A 510 20.90 -4.60 2.18
N CYS A 511 21.46 -5.56 1.42
CA CYS A 511 22.22 -6.67 2.00
C CYS A 511 23.73 -6.40 2.08
N LEU A 512 24.32 -5.72 1.08
CA LEU A 512 25.77 -5.54 0.97
C LEU A 512 26.44 -4.88 2.18
N PRO A 513 25.88 -3.81 2.80
CA PRO A 513 26.49 -3.21 4.00
C PRO A 513 26.62 -4.21 5.14
N ARG A 514 25.75 -5.23 5.23
CA ARG A 514 25.76 -6.25 6.30
C ARG A 514 26.99 -7.16 6.24
N LEU A 515 27.64 -7.27 5.08
CA LEU A 515 28.96 -7.93 4.93
C LEU A 515 30.17 -6.97 4.99
N GLY A 516 29.93 -5.67 5.19
CA GLY A 516 30.98 -4.63 5.19
C GLY A 516 31.36 -4.12 3.79
N LEU A 517 30.63 -4.52 2.76
CA LEU A 517 30.85 -4.16 1.35
C LEU A 517 30.27 -2.75 1.05
N VAL A 518 30.85 -1.74 1.70
CA VAL A 518 30.38 -0.34 1.69
C VAL A 518 30.53 0.30 0.31
N GLN A 519 31.72 0.16 -0.30
CA GLN A 519 32.01 0.72 -1.61
C GLN A 519 31.18 0.06 -2.72
N GLU A 520 31.00 -1.26 -2.66
CA GLU A 520 30.13 -1.98 -3.58
C GLU A 520 28.66 -1.54 -3.44
N THR A 521 28.21 -1.20 -2.24
CA THR A 521 26.85 -0.65 -2.03
C THR A 521 26.70 0.71 -2.71
N ILE A 522 27.67 1.61 -2.52
CA ILE A 522 27.69 2.92 -3.18
C ILE A 522 27.71 2.73 -4.71
N ALA A 523 28.53 1.82 -5.22
CA ALA A 523 28.59 1.48 -6.65
C ALA A 523 27.27 0.90 -7.19
N VAL A 524 26.54 0.09 -6.42
CA VAL A 524 25.19 -0.42 -6.80
C VAL A 524 24.18 0.72 -6.90
N VAL A 525 24.18 1.67 -5.96
CA VAL A 525 23.31 2.86 -6.01
C VAL A 525 23.67 3.75 -7.20
N GLN A 526 24.96 4.01 -7.44
CA GLN A 526 25.43 4.77 -8.60
C GLN A 526 25.11 4.07 -9.93
N LEU A 527 25.21 2.73 -10.00
CA LEU A 527 24.81 1.94 -11.17
C LEU A 527 23.31 2.08 -11.42
N ALA A 528 22.46 1.94 -10.39
CA ALA A 528 21.02 2.15 -10.51
C ALA A 528 20.70 3.54 -11.10
N LYS A 529 21.38 4.58 -10.61
CA LYS A 529 21.28 5.94 -11.15
C LYS A 529 21.77 6.04 -12.60
N ALA A 530 22.89 5.41 -12.94
CA ALA A 530 23.46 5.44 -14.29
C ALA A 530 22.55 4.76 -15.33
N LEU A 531 21.79 3.72 -14.94
CA LEU A 531 20.85 3.02 -15.80
C LEU A 531 19.61 3.87 -16.18
N GLU A 532 19.25 4.90 -15.40
CA GLU A 532 18.18 5.85 -15.73
C GLU A 532 18.45 6.64 -17.03
N ASN A 533 19.71 6.75 -17.46
CA ASN A 533 20.06 7.46 -18.70
C ASN A 533 19.49 6.78 -19.96
N ARG A 534 19.12 5.49 -19.91
CA ARG A 534 18.50 4.76 -21.02
C ARG A 534 16.98 4.84 -20.97
N ARG A 535 16.43 5.95 -21.47
CA ARG A 535 14.98 6.12 -21.65
C ARG A 535 14.44 5.19 -22.75
N PRO A 536 13.35 4.43 -22.50
CA PRO A 536 12.69 3.67 -23.56
C PRO A 536 12.08 4.62 -24.60
N PRO A 537 12.00 4.23 -25.89
CA PRO A 537 11.29 5.00 -26.90
C PRO A 537 9.78 4.99 -26.60
N GLY A 538 9.16 6.16 -26.56
CA GLY A 538 7.73 6.33 -26.28
C GLY A 538 7.43 7.52 -25.36
N GLY A 539 6.31 7.42 -24.62
CA GLY A 539 5.85 8.45 -23.68
C GLY A 539 6.73 8.63 -22.44
N ALA A 540 6.32 9.54 -21.56
CA ALA A 540 7.05 9.85 -20.33
C ALA A 540 7.24 8.60 -19.45
N SER A 541 8.50 8.24 -19.21
CA SER A 541 8.92 7.08 -18.43
C SER A 541 8.89 7.34 -16.92
N VAL A 542 8.85 6.24 -16.16
CA VAL A 542 8.89 6.18 -14.69
C VAL A 542 10.16 5.43 -14.27
N SER A 543 10.68 5.78 -13.09
CA SER A 543 11.81 5.16 -12.40
C SER A 543 11.39 4.75 -11.00
N GLU A 544 11.99 3.68 -10.46
CA GLU A 544 11.89 3.31 -9.05
C GLU A 544 13.23 3.43 -8.32
N PHE A 545 14.18 4.22 -8.86
CA PHE A 545 15.47 4.52 -8.24
C PHE A 545 15.36 4.90 -6.75
N ASP A 546 14.33 5.66 -6.37
CA ASP A 546 13.99 6.00 -4.99
C ASP A 546 14.03 4.79 -4.04
N ARG A 547 13.53 3.62 -4.47
CA ARG A 547 13.54 2.38 -3.65
C ARG A 547 14.95 1.87 -3.43
N VAL A 548 15.78 1.88 -4.48
CA VAL A 548 17.19 1.45 -4.40
C VAL A 548 18.01 2.40 -3.53
N PHE A 549 17.79 3.71 -3.70
CA PHE A 549 18.43 4.76 -2.91
C PHE A 549 18.02 4.68 -1.43
N GLU A 550 16.75 4.41 -1.14
CA GLU A 550 16.25 4.24 0.23
C GLU A 550 16.77 2.98 0.91
N ALA A 551 16.78 1.84 0.20
CA ALA A 551 17.38 0.60 0.69
C ALA A 551 18.89 0.76 0.99
N GLY A 552 19.65 1.33 0.05
CA GLY A 552 21.10 1.53 0.20
C GLY A 552 21.45 2.54 1.30
N THR A 553 20.78 3.68 1.35
CA THR A 553 20.99 4.69 2.40
C THR A 553 20.68 4.11 3.78
N THR A 554 19.57 3.38 3.91
CA THR A 554 19.17 2.74 5.17
C THR A 554 20.26 1.80 5.67
N ALA A 555 20.65 0.81 4.86
CA ALA A 555 21.62 -0.20 5.25
C ALA A 555 23.05 0.36 5.47
N LEU A 556 23.44 1.44 4.76
CA LEU A 556 24.71 2.13 5.00
C LEU A 556 24.73 2.88 6.34
N VAL A 557 23.62 3.53 6.73
CA VAL A 557 23.52 4.18 8.05
C VAL A 557 23.42 3.15 9.17
N GLU A 558 22.70 2.04 8.97
CA GLU A 558 22.71 0.91 9.91
C GLU A 558 24.12 0.34 10.12
N ARG A 559 24.93 0.22 9.05
CA ARG A 559 26.35 -0.17 9.14
C ARG A 559 27.16 0.82 10.00
N ILE A 560 26.93 2.13 9.86
CA ILE A 560 27.58 3.14 10.71
C ILE A 560 27.22 2.92 12.18
N VAL A 561 25.94 2.72 12.50
CA VAL A 561 25.47 2.43 13.86
C VAL A 561 26.10 1.15 14.42
N GLU A 562 26.10 0.07 13.64
CA GLU A 562 26.66 -1.23 14.03
C GLU A 562 28.17 -1.12 14.33
N SER A 563 28.94 -0.58 13.38
CA SER A 563 30.40 -0.41 13.52
C SER A 563 30.80 0.61 14.58
N SER A 564 29.96 1.61 14.88
CA SER A 564 30.26 2.60 15.93
C SER A 564 30.38 1.97 17.33
N SER A 565 29.67 0.86 17.56
CA SER A 565 29.65 0.13 18.83
C SER A 565 30.86 -0.81 19.02
N THR A 566 31.76 -0.92 18.04
CA THR A 566 32.92 -1.84 18.11
C THR A 566 33.95 -1.41 19.16
N GLY A 567 34.44 -2.39 19.94
CA GLY A 567 35.49 -2.20 20.94
C GLY A 567 35.01 -1.49 22.23
N ASP A 568 33.85 -1.90 22.75
CA ASP A 568 33.24 -1.41 24.00
C ASP A 568 33.18 0.13 24.12
N ALA A 569 32.85 0.78 22.99
CA ALA A 569 32.72 2.22 22.93
C ALA A 569 31.56 2.73 23.80
N ASP A 570 31.88 3.70 24.67
CA ASP A 570 30.89 4.40 25.48
C ASP A 570 29.90 5.21 24.62
N ALA A 571 28.80 5.66 25.24
CA ALA A 571 27.73 6.34 24.50
C ALA A 571 28.20 7.63 23.80
N ALA A 572 29.15 8.35 24.41
CA ALA A 572 29.73 9.57 23.85
C ALA A 572 30.59 9.26 22.60
N THR A 573 31.51 8.30 22.70
CA THR A 573 32.35 7.84 21.58
C THR A 573 31.49 7.27 20.45
N ARG A 574 30.45 6.49 20.78
CA ARG A 574 29.51 5.94 19.80
C ARG A 574 28.79 7.05 19.03
N THR A 575 28.30 8.07 19.74
CA THR A 575 27.64 9.23 19.13
C THR A 575 28.61 10.01 18.24
N ALA A 576 29.82 10.30 18.70
CA ALA A 576 30.84 10.98 17.92
C ALA A 576 31.17 10.22 16.62
N ARG A 577 31.44 8.91 16.71
CA ARG A 577 31.66 8.04 15.54
C ARG A 577 30.51 8.10 14.55
N ILE A 578 29.26 7.98 15.02
CA ILE A 578 28.08 8.05 14.12
C ILE A 578 28.03 9.38 13.36
N LEU A 579 28.25 10.51 14.05
CA LEU A 579 28.24 11.84 13.43
C LEU A 579 29.41 12.04 12.45
N ASP A 580 30.59 11.48 12.73
CA ASP A 580 31.73 11.47 11.82
C ASP A 580 31.42 10.65 10.55
N GLY A 581 30.89 9.43 10.71
CA GLY A 581 30.51 8.55 9.60
C GLY A 581 29.44 9.16 8.71
N LEU A 582 28.42 9.79 9.30
CA LEU A 582 27.38 10.51 8.56
C LEU A 582 27.94 11.74 7.83
N SER A 583 28.90 12.44 8.42
CA SER A 583 29.57 13.58 7.78
C SER A 583 30.39 13.18 6.55
N LEU A 584 30.84 11.91 6.46
CA LEU A 584 31.48 11.35 5.27
C LEU A 584 30.46 10.82 4.24
N LEU A 585 29.44 10.10 4.71
CA LEU A 585 28.46 9.42 3.85
C LEU A 585 27.46 10.38 3.18
N VAL A 586 26.85 11.27 3.97
CA VAL A 586 25.70 12.07 3.53
C VAL A 586 26.02 13.01 2.37
N PRO A 587 27.20 13.66 2.27
CA PRO A 587 27.57 14.42 1.07
C PRO A 587 27.57 13.60 -0.23
N LYS A 588 28.10 12.36 -0.21
CA LYS A 588 28.12 11.46 -1.38
C LYS A 588 26.71 11.02 -1.79
N LEU A 589 25.83 10.79 -0.80
CA LEU A 589 24.42 10.51 -1.04
C LEU A 589 23.67 11.73 -1.60
N LEU A 590 23.92 12.94 -1.07
CA LEU A 590 23.35 14.19 -1.57
C LEU A 590 23.75 14.48 -3.02
N GLU A 591 25.01 14.26 -3.42
CA GLU A 591 25.45 14.44 -4.81
C GLU A 591 24.68 13.51 -5.78
N THR A 592 24.57 12.23 -5.42
CA THR A 592 23.82 11.24 -6.19
C THR A 592 22.33 11.60 -6.26
N TRP A 593 21.75 11.97 -5.11
CA TRP A 593 20.35 12.38 -4.99
C TRP A 593 20.04 13.64 -5.79
N MET A 594 20.87 14.68 -5.72
CA MET A 594 20.71 15.93 -6.47
C MET A 594 20.73 15.70 -7.98
N THR A 595 21.54 14.74 -8.45
CA THR A 595 21.57 14.35 -9.87
C THR A 595 20.26 13.67 -10.32
N HIS A 596 19.56 12.98 -9.42
CA HIS A 596 18.23 12.42 -9.67
C HIS A 596 17.14 13.50 -9.53
N ALA A 597 17.09 14.19 -8.39
CA ALA A 597 16.12 15.23 -8.09
C ALA A 597 16.06 16.36 -9.13
N ARG A 598 17.20 16.77 -9.73
CA ARG A 598 17.24 17.79 -10.80
C ARG A 598 16.63 17.32 -12.13
N GLN A 599 16.58 16.02 -12.39
CA GLN A 599 16.01 15.47 -13.62
C GLN A 599 14.49 15.27 -13.54
N LEU A 600 13.94 15.31 -12.33
CA LEU A 600 12.50 15.27 -12.05
C LEU A 600 11.95 16.67 -11.78
N ARG A 601 10.76 16.95 -12.30
CA ARG A 601 9.95 18.13 -11.97
C ARG A 601 8.98 17.73 -10.87
N LEU A 602 9.10 18.37 -9.69
CA LEU A 602 8.33 17.97 -8.51
C LEU A 602 6.93 18.59 -8.49
N SER A 603 6.79 19.81 -9.01
CA SER A 603 5.50 20.44 -9.24
C SER A 603 5.47 21.21 -10.55
N VAL A 604 4.28 21.35 -11.11
CA VAL A 604 4.01 22.18 -12.26
C VAL A 604 4.41 23.65 -12.02
N LEU A 605 4.26 24.14 -10.79
CA LEU A 605 4.56 25.49 -10.34
C LEU A 605 6.03 25.89 -10.49
N GLU A 606 6.96 24.95 -10.67
CA GLU A 606 8.38 25.25 -10.93
C GLU A 606 8.59 26.06 -12.22
N ARG A 607 7.65 25.98 -13.18
CA ARG A 607 7.62 26.87 -14.37
C ARG A 607 7.27 28.32 -14.03
N LEU A 608 6.63 28.55 -12.89
CA LEU A 608 6.21 29.87 -12.39
C LEU A 608 7.16 30.42 -11.32
N ARG A 609 8.29 29.77 -11.02
CA ARG A 609 9.26 30.26 -10.04
C ARG A 609 9.77 31.67 -10.39
N ASP A 610 10.09 31.90 -11.65
CA ASP A 610 10.55 33.20 -12.17
C ASP A 610 9.41 34.24 -12.23
N ASP A 611 9.64 35.42 -11.66
CA ASP A 611 8.63 36.49 -11.55
C ASP A 611 8.11 36.99 -12.90
N LYS A 612 8.96 37.03 -13.94
CA LYS A 612 8.53 37.46 -15.29
C LYS A 612 7.58 36.44 -15.92
N THR A 613 7.86 35.15 -15.73
CA THR A 613 7.00 34.06 -16.18
C THR A 613 5.70 33.99 -15.37
N PHE A 614 5.76 34.26 -14.06
CA PHE A 614 4.57 34.41 -13.23
C PHE A 614 3.71 35.60 -13.66
N ALA A 615 4.29 36.80 -13.85
CA ALA A 615 3.57 37.99 -14.32
C ALA A 615 2.80 37.73 -15.64
N THR A 616 3.39 36.97 -16.55
CA THR A 616 2.76 36.56 -17.82
C THR A 616 1.55 35.64 -17.63
N THR A 617 1.53 34.85 -16.55
CA THR A 617 0.42 33.96 -16.19
C THR A 617 -0.64 34.71 -15.39
N ARG A 618 -0.20 35.60 -14.48
CA ARG A 618 -1.04 36.53 -13.73
C ARG A 618 -1.87 37.41 -14.68
N GLU A 619 -1.23 38.06 -15.67
CA GLU A 619 -1.93 38.89 -16.66
C GLU A 619 -3.01 38.09 -17.41
N PHE A 620 -2.74 36.83 -17.76
CA PHE A 620 -3.73 35.96 -18.39
C PHE A 620 -4.92 35.66 -17.47
N ILE A 621 -4.68 35.38 -16.18
CA ILE A 621 -5.74 35.13 -15.20
C ILE A 621 -6.54 36.41 -14.91
N GLU A 622 -5.87 37.55 -14.70
CA GLU A 622 -6.53 38.85 -14.50
C GLU A 622 -7.37 39.28 -15.71
N ARG A 623 -6.91 38.97 -16.93
CA ARG A 623 -7.60 39.34 -18.18
C ARG A 623 -8.77 38.42 -18.55
N TYR A 624 -8.66 37.11 -18.30
CA TYR A 624 -9.58 36.08 -18.81
C TYR A 624 -10.20 35.17 -17.74
N GLY A 625 -9.86 35.32 -16.46
CA GLY A 625 -10.28 34.41 -15.39
C GLY A 625 -11.77 34.50 -15.02
N ALA A 626 -12.38 35.67 -15.22
CA ALA A 626 -13.80 35.91 -14.98
C ALA A 626 -14.66 35.00 -15.88
N GLY A 627 -15.56 34.20 -15.27
CA GLY A 627 -16.38 33.20 -15.97
C GLY A 627 -15.61 31.96 -16.45
N LEU A 628 -14.27 31.93 -16.35
CA LEU A 628 -13.43 30.78 -16.72
C LEU A 628 -13.15 29.88 -15.51
N PHE A 629 -12.51 30.44 -14.48
CA PHE A 629 -12.07 29.70 -13.29
C PHE A 629 -13.19 29.62 -12.25
N THR A 630 -14.28 28.93 -12.60
CA THR A 630 -15.41 28.66 -11.71
C THR A 630 -15.14 27.42 -10.85
N GLN A 631 -15.80 27.33 -9.68
CA GLN A 631 -15.74 26.15 -8.81
C GLN A 631 -16.10 24.85 -9.54
N HIS A 632 -17.06 24.91 -10.47
CA HIS A 632 -17.43 23.75 -11.31
C HIS A 632 -16.30 23.34 -12.27
N LEU A 633 -15.61 24.29 -12.91
CA LEU A 633 -14.50 23.97 -13.81
C LEU A 633 -13.27 23.45 -13.06
N LEU A 634 -13.03 23.98 -11.85
CA LEU A 634 -11.93 23.58 -10.97
C LEU A 634 -12.23 22.31 -10.14
N ALA A 635 -13.41 21.70 -10.31
CA ALA A 635 -13.73 20.42 -9.67
C ALA A 635 -12.81 19.28 -10.18
N PRO A 636 -12.44 18.29 -9.35
CA PRO A 636 -11.46 17.25 -9.72
C PRO A 636 -11.88 16.39 -10.92
N SER A 637 -13.18 16.22 -11.18
CA SER A 637 -13.70 15.52 -12.36
C SER A 637 -13.47 16.35 -13.63
N SER A 638 -13.90 17.61 -13.63
CA SER A 638 -13.73 18.55 -14.75
C SER A 638 -12.26 18.82 -15.09
N LEU A 639 -11.41 19.05 -14.08
CA LEU A 639 -9.96 19.20 -14.27
C LEU A 639 -9.35 17.98 -14.97
N ARG A 640 -9.69 16.75 -14.53
CA ARG A 640 -9.21 15.51 -15.15
C ARG A 640 -9.70 15.36 -16.59
N GLY A 641 -10.99 15.62 -16.84
CA GLY A 641 -11.58 15.57 -18.18
C GLY A 641 -10.89 16.51 -19.17
N ILE A 642 -10.76 17.79 -18.80
CA ILE A 642 -10.14 18.82 -19.65
C ILE A 642 -8.65 18.54 -19.89
N LEU A 643 -7.90 18.13 -18.86
CA LEU A 643 -6.47 17.84 -19.00
C LEU A 643 -6.18 16.56 -19.82
N ARG A 644 -7.07 15.54 -19.76
CA ARG A 644 -6.99 14.32 -20.58
C ARG A 644 -7.44 14.54 -22.02
N GLY A 645 -8.65 15.07 -22.22
CA GLY A 645 -9.24 15.35 -23.53
C GLY A 645 -8.50 16.43 -24.33
N GLY A 646 -7.66 17.22 -23.63
CA GLY A 646 -6.78 18.22 -24.21
C GLY A 646 -7.38 19.62 -24.13
N VAL A 647 -6.71 20.50 -23.40
CA VAL A 647 -7.12 21.90 -23.19
C VAL A 647 -7.37 22.66 -24.50
N ARG A 648 -6.67 22.29 -25.59
CA ARG A 648 -6.90 22.86 -26.92
C ARG A 648 -8.28 22.45 -27.45
N ASN A 649 -8.58 21.15 -27.49
CA ASN A 649 -9.84 20.62 -27.99
C ASN A 649 -11.04 21.17 -27.20
N TRP A 650 -10.85 21.33 -25.88
CA TRP A 650 -11.85 21.97 -25.02
C TRP A 650 -12.08 23.46 -25.34
N LEU A 651 -11.02 24.23 -25.64
CA LEU A 651 -11.16 25.62 -26.09
C LEU A 651 -11.79 25.73 -27.48
N GLU A 652 -11.48 24.80 -28.40
CA GLU A 652 -12.09 24.73 -29.73
C GLU A 652 -13.60 24.44 -29.61
N HIS A 653 -13.99 23.46 -28.79
CA HIS A 653 -15.41 23.18 -28.50
C HIS A 653 -16.14 24.37 -27.85
N LEU A 654 -15.50 25.13 -26.96
CA LEU A 654 -16.09 26.37 -26.42
C LEU A 654 -16.30 27.45 -27.49
N THR A 655 -15.39 27.58 -28.46
CA THR A 655 -15.59 28.53 -29.56
C THR A 655 -16.67 28.08 -30.54
N ASP A 656 -16.84 26.77 -30.74
CA ASP A 656 -17.89 26.20 -31.59
C ASP A 656 -19.27 26.41 -30.96
N LEU A 657 -19.44 26.10 -29.66
CA LEU A 657 -20.68 26.34 -28.92
C LEU A 657 -21.11 27.82 -28.92
N ALA A 658 -20.14 28.75 -28.88
CA ALA A 658 -20.42 30.18 -28.94
C ALA A 658 -20.77 30.70 -30.36
N ALA A 659 -20.64 29.85 -31.38
CA ALA A 659 -21.03 30.16 -32.76
C ALA A 659 -22.43 29.64 -33.13
N GLU A 660 -23.06 28.81 -32.30
CA GLU A 660 -24.41 28.28 -32.53
C GLU A 660 -25.50 29.26 -32.07
N PRO A 661 -26.38 29.77 -32.98
CA PRO A 661 -27.26 30.90 -32.67
C PRO A 661 -28.53 30.55 -31.87
N ASP A 662 -28.89 29.26 -31.75
CA ASP A 662 -30.15 28.82 -31.13
C ASP A 662 -29.99 28.29 -29.69
N ILE A 663 -28.77 28.26 -29.14
CA ILE A 663 -28.53 27.86 -27.74
C ILE A 663 -28.72 29.10 -26.82
N PRO A 664 -29.57 29.03 -25.77
CA PRO A 664 -29.67 30.10 -24.80
C PRO A 664 -28.32 30.37 -24.12
N ASP A 665 -27.89 31.63 -24.18
CA ASP A 665 -26.65 32.15 -23.59
C ASP A 665 -26.53 31.66 -22.13
N PRO A 666 -25.54 30.81 -21.78
CA PRO A 666 -25.44 30.21 -20.45
C PRO A 666 -25.31 31.31 -19.37
N PRO A 667 -25.74 31.05 -18.12
CA PRO A 667 -25.83 32.08 -17.09
C PRO A 667 -24.49 32.84 -16.97
N PRO A 668 -24.52 34.20 -16.98
CA PRO A 668 -23.35 35.03 -17.28
C PRO A 668 -22.18 34.88 -16.29
N SER A 669 -22.42 34.27 -15.12
CA SER A 669 -21.40 33.90 -14.13
C SER A 669 -20.54 32.68 -14.51
N ARG A 670 -20.89 31.93 -15.57
CA ARG A 670 -20.24 30.67 -15.97
C ARG A 670 -19.70 30.63 -17.40
N HIS A 671 -19.63 31.77 -18.09
CA HIS A 671 -19.15 31.84 -19.48
C HIS A 671 -17.99 32.84 -19.64
N PRO A 672 -16.81 32.41 -20.14
CA PRO A 672 -15.63 33.27 -20.27
C PRO A 672 -15.70 34.12 -21.56
N LYS A 673 -16.70 35.00 -21.67
CA LYS A 673 -17.03 35.77 -22.90
C LYS A 673 -15.79 36.40 -23.56
N ARG A 674 -14.99 37.13 -22.79
CA ARG A 674 -13.77 37.80 -23.29
C ARG A 674 -12.68 36.84 -23.80
N LEU A 675 -12.57 35.63 -23.25
CA LEU A 675 -11.63 34.63 -23.76
C LEU A 675 -12.08 34.12 -25.12
N VAL A 676 -13.37 33.81 -25.24
CA VAL A 676 -13.99 33.35 -26.50
C VAL A 676 -13.90 34.42 -27.58
N GLU A 677 -14.21 35.68 -27.26
CA GLU A 677 -14.06 36.84 -28.16
C GLU A 677 -12.59 37.03 -28.62
N ASP A 678 -11.61 37.06 -27.71
CA ASP A 678 -10.20 37.23 -28.06
C ASP A 678 -9.63 35.99 -28.83
N LEU A 679 -10.24 34.81 -28.69
CA LEU A 679 -9.91 33.61 -29.49
C LEU A 679 -10.51 33.69 -30.92
N ILE A 680 -11.79 34.02 -31.05
CA ILE A 680 -12.50 34.13 -32.34
C ILE A 680 -11.93 35.27 -33.20
N THR A 681 -11.62 36.41 -32.58
CA THR A 681 -10.97 37.54 -33.26
C THR A 681 -9.48 37.32 -33.57
N GLY A 682 -8.88 36.24 -33.04
CA GLY A 682 -7.46 35.94 -33.18
C GLY A 682 -6.51 36.83 -32.37
N ALA A 683 -7.04 37.71 -31.50
CA ALA A 683 -6.26 38.56 -30.62
C ALA A 683 -5.41 37.76 -29.61
N LEU A 684 -5.86 36.56 -29.24
CA LEU A 684 -5.12 35.57 -28.48
C LEU A 684 -4.94 34.27 -29.31
N PRO A 685 -3.71 33.88 -29.67
CA PRO A 685 -3.48 32.62 -30.37
C PRO A 685 -3.93 31.40 -29.55
N MET A 686 -4.76 30.52 -30.13
CA MET A 686 -5.27 29.28 -29.50
C MET A 686 -4.18 28.45 -28.82
N LYS A 687 -3.01 28.29 -29.45
CA LYS A 687 -1.85 27.57 -28.86
C LYS A 687 -1.32 28.24 -27.57
N GLN A 688 -1.35 29.57 -27.50
CA GLN A 688 -0.90 30.33 -26.33
C GLN A 688 -1.94 30.24 -25.20
N ALA A 689 -3.23 30.36 -25.54
CA ALA A 689 -4.34 30.16 -24.60
C ALA A 689 -4.29 28.75 -23.98
N ALA A 690 -4.25 27.70 -24.81
CA ALA A 690 -4.18 26.31 -24.35
C ALA A 690 -2.94 26.04 -23.49
N THR A 691 -1.78 26.62 -23.82
CA THR A 691 -0.55 26.44 -23.02
C THR A 691 -0.63 27.11 -21.65
N ARG A 692 -1.21 28.31 -21.57
CA ARG A 692 -1.38 29.06 -20.31
C ARG A 692 -2.47 28.45 -19.44
N LEU A 693 -3.64 28.16 -20.02
CA LEU A 693 -4.74 27.52 -19.30
C LEU A 693 -4.32 26.15 -18.75
N ARG A 694 -3.66 25.32 -19.57
CA ARG A 694 -3.11 24.03 -19.11
C ARG A 694 -2.21 24.18 -17.90
N LEU A 695 -1.32 25.19 -17.88
CA LEU A 695 -0.42 25.44 -16.75
C LEU A 695 -1.19 25.77 -15.47
N VAL A 696 -2.27 26.55 -15.55
CA VAL A 696 -3.12 26.89 -14.40
C VAL A 696 -3.92 25.68 -13.91
N LEU A 697 -4.58 24.95 -14.82
CA LEU A 697 -5.36 23.76 -14.48
C LEU A 697 -4.50 22.64 -13.89
N GLU A 698 -3.30 22.41 -14.44
CA GLU A 698 -2.31 21.49 -13.86
C GLU A 698 -1.88 21.93 -12.46
N SER A 699 -1.66 23.24 -12.23
CA SER A 699 -1.25 23.76 -10.92
C SER A 699 -2.32 23.59 -9.83
N VAL A 700 -3.60 23.80 -10.18
CA VAL A 700 -4.73 23.59 -9.26
C VAL A 700 -5.00 22.09 -9.04
N ALA A 701 -4.90 21.27 -10.10
CA ALA A 701 -5.07 19.82 -9.98
C ALA A 701 -4.02 19.17 -9.06
N GLU A 702 -2.77 19.67 -9.07
CA GLU A 702 -1.71 19.23 -8.14
C GLU A 702 -1.91 19.71 -6.70
N ASN A 703 -2.68 20.78 -6.45
CA ASN A 703 -2.81 21.45 -5.16
C ASN A 703 -4.29 21.69 -4.79
N HIS A 704 -5.13 20.67 -5.01
CA HIS A 704 -6.58 20.79 -4.83
C HIS A 704 -7.00 20.89 -3.34
N ALA A 705 -6.14 20.46 -2.40
CA ALA A 705 -6.36 20.66 -0.97
C ALA A 705 -6.23 22.14 -0.59
N GLU A 706 -5.18 22.81 -1.09
CA GLU A 706 -4.96 24.25 -0.91
C GLU A 706 -6.01 25.08 -1.66
N TYR A 707 -6.48 24.62 -2.82
CA TYR A 707 -7.60 25.25 -3.52
C TYR A 707 -8.90 25.21 -2.72
N ARG A 708 -9.21 24.11 -2.01
CA ARG A 708 -10.38 24.05 -1.11
C ARG A 708 -10.27 25.02 0.06
N ASP A 709 -9.11 25.10 0.71
CA ASP A 709 -8.83 26.09 1.75
C ASP A 709 -9.04 27.52 1.23
N TRP A 710 -8.44 27.86 0.08
CA TRP A 710 -8.69 29.14 -0.60
C TRP A 710 -10.18 29.39 -0.87
N ASN A 711 -10.92 28.36 -1.30
CA ASN A 711 -12.34 28.47 -1.57
C ASN A 711 -13.18 28.72 -0.30
N SER A 712 -12.84 28.12 0.84
CA SER A 712 -13.56 28.32 2.11
C SER A 712 -13.12 29.56 2.89
N THR A 713 -11.88 30.02 2.71
CA THR A 713 -11.24 31.00 3.60
C THR A 713 -11.44 32.46 3.15
N THR A 714 -11.72 32.73 1.87
CA THR A 714 -11.84 34.11 1.36
C THR A 714 -12.88 34.27 0.25
N THR A 715 -13.67 35.35 0.28
CA THR A 715 -14.60 35.74 -0.80
C THR A 715 -13.88 36.18 -2.08
N GLN A 716 -12.54 36.25 -2.06
CA GLN A 716 -11.76 36.45 -3.28
C GLN A 716 -11.79 35.19 -4.18
N SER A 717 -12.17 34.02 -3.64
CA SER A 717 -12.27 32.76 -4.38
C SER A 717 -13.43 32.72 -5.38
N ASP A 718 -14.52 33.44 -5.12
CA ASP A 718 -15.69 33.59 -6.00
C ASP A 718 -15.34 34.25 -7.35
N ARG A 719 -14.16 34.90 -7.43
CA ARG A 719 -13.68 35.65 -8.59
C ARG A 719 -12.54 34.91 -9.27
N GLY A 720 -12.82 34.30 -10.41
CA GLY A 720 -11.83 33.54 -11.19
C GLY A 720 -10.59 34.35 -11.60
N GLU A 721 -10.72 35.66 -11.79
CA GLU A 721 -9.59 36.56 -12.04
C GLU A 721 -8.63 36.72 -10.85
N CYS A 722 -9.04 36.38 -9.63
CA CYS A 722 -8.21 36.39 -8.42
C CYS A 722 -7.43 35.08 -8.19
N LEU A 723 -7.62 34.04 -9.01
CA LEU A 723 -6.94 32.75 -8.85
C LEU A 723 -5.40 32.86 -8.88
N HIS A 724 -4.86 33.92 -9.49
CA HIS A 724 -3.42 34.20 -9.50
C HIS A 724 -2.84 34.40 -8.09
N ILE A 725 -3.67 34.84 -7.13
CA ILE A 725 -3.28 35.02 -5.73
C ILE A 725 -2.92 33.66 -5.12
N LEU A 726 -3.80 32.66 -5.25
CA LEU A 726 -3.54 31.28 -4.82
C LEU A 726 -2.26 30.73 -5.48
N LEU A 727 -2.06 30.95 -6.79
CA LEU A 727 -0.84 30.52 -7.46
C LEU A 727 0.43 31.17 -6.87
N ASP A 728 0.35 32.40 -6.35
CA ASP A 728 1.49 33.09 -5.73
C ASP A 728 1.89 32.44 -4.39
N TYR A 729 0.91 32.09 -3.54
CA TYR A 729 1.16 31.28 -2.34
C TYR A 729 1.73 29.90 -2.69
N LEU A 730 1.18 29.26 -3.72
CA LEU A 730 1.62 27.94 -4.17
C LEU A 730 3.05 27.96 -4.74
N ARG A 731 3.55 29.07 -5.31
CA ARG A 731 4.99 29.22 -5.66
C ARG A 731 5.88 29.10 -4.44
N VAL A 732 5.54 29.78 -3.33
CA VAL A 732 6.29 29.71 -2.07
C VAL A 732 6.28 28.29 -1.50
N LYS A 733 5.12 27.62 -1.49
CA LYS A 733 5.00 26.20 -1.11
C LYS A 733 5.90 25.31 -1.98
N ALA A 734 5.83 25.44 -3.30
CA ALA A 734 6.59 24.58 -4.23
C ALA A 734 8.11 24.78 -4.12
N GLU A 735 8.58 26.01 -3.89
CA GLU A 735 10.00 26.28 -3.62
C GLU A 735 10.47 25.66 -2.28
N HIS A 736 9.66 25.79 -1.23
CA HIS A 736 9.91 25.16 0.07
C HIS A 736 9.96 23.62 -0.05
N ASP A 737 8.96 23.01 -0.69
CA ASP A 737 8.89 21.55 -0.88
C ASP A 737 10.04 21.01 -1.74
N ARG A 738 10.54 21.81 -2.71
CA ARG A 738 11.74 21.46 -3.49
C ARG A 738 13.01 21.41 -2.62
N ILE A 739 13.13 22.24 -1.59
CA ILE A 739 14.24 22.18 -0.63
C ILE A 739 14.07 21.00 0.32
N ALA A 740 12.86 20.78 0.86
CA ALA A 740 12.55 19.59 1.66
C ALA A 740 12.87 18.28 0.91
N TRP A 741 12.54 18.21 -0.38
CA TRP A 741 12.90 17.08 -1.26
C TRP A 741 14.42 16.91 -1.43
N THR A 742 15.18 18.00 -1.46
CA THR A 742 16.65 17.96 -1.57
C THR A 742 17.28 17.41 -0.28
N LEU A 743 16.68 17.69 0.88
CA LEU A 743 17.11 17.22 2.20
C LEU A 743 16.77 15.76 2.50
N ARG A 744 16.05 15.05 1.61
CA ARG A 744 15.61 13.66 1.84
C ARG A 744 16.71 12.71 2.37
N PRO A 745 17.97 12.71 1.86
CA PRO A 745 19.03 11.83 2.39
C PRO A 745 19.39 12.12 3.85
N VAL A 746 19.31 13.39 4.29
CA VAL A 746 19.55 13.82 5.67
C VAL A 746 18.45 13.29 6.61
N ASN A 747 17.20 13.41 6.16
CA ASN A 747 16.02 12.92 6.89
C ASN A 747 16.04 11.39 7.01
N MET A 748 16.41 10.70 5.93
CA MET A 748 16.54 9.23 5.92
C MET A 748 17.62 8.74 6.89
N ALA A 749 18.76 9.44 6.98
CA ALA A 749 19.78 9.11 7.98
C ALA A 749 19.24 9.26 9.41
N HIS A 750 18.55 10.37 9.73
CA HIS A 750 17.90 10.57 11.03
C HIS A 750 16.91 9.46 11.37
N ARG A 751 16.02 9.09 10.43
CA ARG A 751 15.04 8.00 10.58
C ARG A 751 15.67 6.69 11.05
N VAL A 752 16.84 6.34 10.50
CA VAL A 752 17.58 5.14 10.91
C VAL A 752 18.11 5.30 12.33
N LEU A 753 18.69 6.45 12.70
CA LEU A 753 19.16 6.70 14.06
C LEU A 753 18.04 6.59 15.09
N ALA A 754 16.86 7.16 14.77
CA ALA A 754 15.66 7.08 15.61
C ALA A 754 15.20 5.63 15.79
N ARG A 755 14.99 4.88 14.69
CA ARG A 755 14.56 3.47 14.73
C ARG A 755 15.57 2.53 15.39
N ARG A 756 16.87 2.82 15.28
CA ARG A 756 17.94 2.07 15.97
C ARG A 756 18.14 2.49 17.43
N GLY A 757 17.27 3.37 17.97
CA GLY A 757 17.29 3.80 19.37
C GLY A 757 18.47 4.70 19.77
N VAL A 758 19.19 5.27 18.81
CA VAL A 758 20.41 6.07 19.08
C VAL A 758 20.06 7.55 19.29
N ALA A 759 19.21 7.80 20.29
CA ALA A 759 18.57 9.11 20.52
C ALA A 759 19.56 10.30 20.57
N ALA A 760 20.71 10.15 21.23
CA ALA A 760 21.71 11.23 21.33
C ALA A 760 22.32 11.61 19.97
N ALA A 761 22.53 10.65 19.08
CA ALA A 761 23.02 10.91 17.72
C ALA A 761 21.91 11.49 16.82
N ALA A 762 20.67 10.99 16.97
CA ALA A 762 19.51 11.52 16.26
C ALA A 762 19.25 13.00 16.60
N GLU A 763 19.30 13.34 17.89
CA GLU A 763 19.14 14.72 18.40
C GLU A 763 20.24 15.64 17.87
N ALA A 764 21.52 15.26 18.01
CA ALA A 764 22.64 16.05 17.53
C ALA A 764 22.61 16.26 16.00
N TRP A 765 22.19 15.24 15.25
CA TRP A 765 22.00 15.34 13.80
C TRP A 765 20.83 16.25 13.41
N ARG A 766 19.72 16.20 14.16
CA ARG A 766 18.57 17.09 13.98
C ARG A 766 18.93 18.54 14.26
N GLU A 767 19.64 18.83 15.36
CA GLU A 767 20.02 20.21 15.68
C GLU A 767 20.97 20.76 14.61
N ARG A 768 21.96 20.00 14.14
CA ARG A 768 22.80 20.41 13.01
C ARG A 768 21.97 20.80 11.77
N LEU A 769 20.97 20.00 11.39
CA LEU A 769 20.07 20.35 10.29
C LEU A 769 19.25 21.62 10.60
N ARG A 770 18.81 21.80 11.85
CA ARG A 770 18.11 23.00 12.34
C ARG A 770 18.96 24.25 12.18
N GLU A 771 20.25 24.17 12.50
CA GLU A 771 21.21 25.26 12.34
C GLU A 771 21.47 25.58 10.87
N GLU A 772 21.81 24.56 10.06
CA GLU A 772 22.14 24.71 8.64
C GLU A 772 20.95 25.25 7.81
N THR A 773 19.70 24.97 8.21
CA THR A 773 18.49 25.40 7.46
C THR A 773 17.75 26.60 8.04
N ARG A 774 18.18 27.12 9.21
CA ARG A 774 17.51 28.19 9.97
C ARG A 774 17.12 29.40 9.12
N ASP A 775 18.10 29.99 8.43
CA ASP A 775 17.93 31.23 7.67
C ASP A 775 17.10 30.99 6.39
N THR A 776 17.22 29.79 5.79
CA THR A 776 16.43 29.38 4.63
C THR A 776 14.95 29.27 4.99
N ALA A 777 14.64 28.60 6.11
CA ALA A 777 13.27 28.49 6.62
C ALA A 777 12.68 29.87 6.98
N ALA A 778 13.44 30.70 7.70
CA ALA A 778 13.03 32.07 8.03
C ALA A 778 12.76 32.92 6.78
N GLY A 779 13.52 32.74 5.71
CA GLY A 779 13.30 33.41 4.42
C GLY A 779 11.95 33.06 3.77
N PHE A 780 11.51 31.79 3.83
CA PHE A 780 10.18 31.40 3.34
C PHE A 780 9.05 31.93 4.21
N VAL A 781 9.21 31.90 5.54
CA VAL A 781 8.23 32.48 6.47
C VAL A 781 8.08 33.98 6.23
N GLY A 782 9.18 34.72 6.07
CA GLY A 782 9.13 36.15 5.76
C GLY A 782 8.49 36.48 4.40
N ARG A 783 8.69 35.63 3.37
CA ARG A 783 7.97 35.76 2.08
C ARG A 783 6.48 35.47 2.22
N LEU A 784 6.10 34.47 3.02
CA LEU A 784 4.71 34.16 3.30
C LEU A 784 4.04 35.31 4.07
N ASP A 785 4.67 35.84 5.12
CA ASP A 785 4.16 36.99 5.89
C ASP A 785 3.93 38.23 5.00
N GLN A 786 4.81 38.45 4.01
CA GLN A 786 4.64 39.52 3.00
C GLN A 786 3.43 39.27 2.09
N LEU A 787 3.20 38.04 1.64
CA LEU A 787 2.02 37.69 0.84
C LEU A 787 0.72 37.79 1.65
N GLU A 788 0.72 37.26 2.88
CA GLU A 788 -0.42 37.34 3.81
C GLU A 788 -0.79 38.81 4.09
N GLY A 789 0.21 39.67 4.32
CA GLY A 789 0.01 41.11 4.48
C GLY A 789 -0.44 41.83 3.21
N HIS A 790 0.10 41.47 2.04
CA HIS A 790 -0.23 42.11 0.76
C HIS A 790 -1.66 41.79 0.30
N TRP A 791 -2.06 40.53 0.39
CA TRP A 791 -3.37 40.05 -0.09
C TRP A 791 -4.46 40.03 0.99
N SER A 792 -4.09 40.20 2.27
CA SER A 792 -4.99 40.10 3.43
C SER A 792 -5.76 38.77 3.51
N VAL A 793 -5.08 37.69 3.15
CA VAL A 793 -5.60 36.30 3.21
C VAL A 793 -4.54 35.44 3.89
N ARG A 794 -4.95 34.48 4.72
CA ARG A 794 -4.04 33.48 5.30
C ARG A 794 -4.61 32.09 5.06
N LEU A 795 -3.88 31.29 4.27
CA LEU A 795 -4.25 29.91 3.94
C LEU A 795 -3.58 28.96 4.94
N ALA A 796 -4.37 28.26 5.75
CA ALA A 796 -3.85 27.36 6.79
C ALA A 796 -3.02 26.23 6.19
N SER A 797 -3.51 25.62 5.11
CA SER A 797 -2.84 24.54 4.38
C SER A 797 -1.41 24.87 3.93
N ILE A 798 -1.17 26.13 3.53
CA ILE A 798 0.14 26.60 3.08
C ILE A 798 0.96 27.14 4.26
N ALA A 799 0.33 27.88 5.18
CA ALA A 799 0.99 28.43 6.36
C ALA A 799 1.55 27.34 7.27
N ASP A 800 0.78 26.29 7.55
CA ASP A 800 1.21 25.17 8.38
C ASP A 800 2.33 24.36 7.72
N ARG A 801 2.40 24.35 6.38
CA ARG A 801 3.47 23.68 5.64
C ARG A 801 4.78 24.48 5.65
N VAL A 802 4.69 25.80 5.43
CA VAL A 802 5.86 26.68 5.26
C VAL A 802 6.41 27.22 6.59
N ARG A 803 5.58 27.37 7.63
CA ARG A 803 6.01 27.86 8.96
C ARG A 803 6.64 26.76 9.83
N ARG A 804 6.49 25.48 9.46
CA ARG A 804 7.20 24.37 10.13
C ARG A 804 8.67 24.37 9.71
N PRO A 805 9.62 24.13 10.64
CA PRO A 805 11.02 23.94 10.26
C PRO A 805 11.19 22.65 9.46
N PHE A 806 12.23 22.57 8.63
CA PHE A 806 12.57 21.34 7.90
C PHE A 806 12.83 20.13 8.83
N THR A 807 13.13 20.38 10.11
CA THR A 807 13.27 19.34 11.16
C THR A 807 11.95 18.70 11.60
N ALA A 808 10.78 19.25 11.26
CA ALA A 808 9.49 18.71 11.71
C ALA A 808 9.24 17.25 11.26
N MET A 809 9.81 16.85 10.12
CA MET A 809 9.77 15.46 9.64
C MET A 809 10.63 14.52 10.49
N LEU A 810 11.73 15.02 11.06
CA LEU A 810 12.61 14.26 11.95
C LEU A 810 11.92 14.05 13.31
N GLU A 811 11.24 15.08 13.81
CA GLU A 811 10.43 14.98 15.04
C GLU A 811 9.29 13.96 14.89
N GLN A 812 8.72 13.79 13.69
CA GLN A 812 7.75 12.74 13.37
C GLN A 812 8.41 11.36 13.30
N ASP A 813 9.55 11.22 12.61
CA ASP A 813 10.26 9.93 12.50
C ASP A 813 10.74 9.43 13.89
N GLU A 814 10.99 10.33 14.85
CA GLU A 814 11.17 10.02 16.29
C GLU A 814 9.90 9.48 16.96
N LEU A 815 8.73 10.06 16.69
CA LEU A 815 7.44 9.58 17.24
C LEU A 815 7.10 8.19 16.69
N GLU A 816 7.31 7.97 15.39
CA GLU A 816 7.13 6.65 14.75
C GLU A 816 8.09 5.59 15.34
N ALA A 817 9.32 5.97 15.70
CA ALA A 817 10.29 5.05 16.30
C ALA A 817 9.92 4.57 17.73
N LEU A 818 9.04 5.30 18.43
CA LEU A 818 8.54 4.91 19.77
C LEU A 818 7.37 3.90 19.71
N VAL A 819 6.80 3.64 18.52
CA VAL A 819 5.66 2.74 18.35
C VAL A 819 6.01 1.28 18.65
N GLU A 820 7.07 0.74 18.04
CA GLU A 820 7.46 -0.66 18.26
C GLU A 820 7.78 -0.95 19.75
N PRO A 821 8.56 -0.12 20.48
CA PRO A 821 8.73 -0.26 21.93
C PRO A 821 7.43 -0.14 22.74
N ALA A 822 6.51 0.76 22.37
CA ALA A 822 5.23 0.93 23.09
C ALA A 822 4.29 -0.26 22.87
N VAL A 823 4.28 -0.87 21.68
CA VAL A 823 3.54 -2.10 21.40
C VAL A 823 4.17 -3.31 22.12
N ALA A 824 5.49 -3.39 22.19
CA ALA A 824 6.17 -4.40 23.01
C ALA A 824 5.80 -4.25 24.51
N GLU A 825 5.81 -3.01 25.05
CA GLU A 825 5.34 -2.76 26.41
C GLU A 825 3.84 -3.08 26.59
N LEU A 826 3.01 -2.94 25.55
CA LEU A 826 1.58 -3.30 25.57
C LEU A 826 1.34 -4.82 25.54
N VAL A 827 2.17 -5.58 24.83
CA VAL A 827 2.04 -7.04 24.71
C VAL A 827 2.79 -7.73 25.85
N ASP A 828 4.12 -7.64 25.86
CA ASP A 828 5.01 -8.38 26.76
C ASP A 828 5.17 -7.73 28.14
N GLY A 829 5.00 -6.40 28.22
CA GLY A 829 5.16 -5.63 29.46
C GLY A 829 6.52 -4.97 29.64
N GLU A 830 7.42 -5.15 28.67
CA GLU A 830 8.75 -4.54 28.62
C GLU A 830 9.00 -3.96 27.20
N PRO A 831 9.81 -2.90 27.06
CA PRO A 831 10.48 -2.15 28.13
C PRO A 831 9.53 -1.17 28.83
N GLN A 832 9.50 -1.19 30.16
CA GLN A 832 8.65 -0.30 30.96
C GLN A 832 8.90 1.20 30.66
N GLY A 833 7.82 1.96 30.45
CA GLY A 833 7.84 3.41 30.21
C GLY A 833 7.95 3.85 28.74
N ALA A 834 8.04 2.92 27.79
CA ALA A 834 8.01 3.23 26.36
C ALA A 834 6.68 3.84 25.91
N ALA A 835 5.55 3.32 26.41
CA ALA A 835 4.21 3.86 26.18
C ALA A 835 4.05 5.27 26.77
N ALA A 836 4.64 5.54 27.94
CA ALA A 836 4.63 6.87 28.54
C ALA A 836 5.51 7.86 27.74
N ALA A 837 6.65 7.41 27.20
CA ALA A 837 7.47 8.21 26.30
C ALA A 837 6.76 8.50 24.97
N PHE A 838 6.05 7.50 24.41
CA PHE A 838 5.21 7.66 23.23
C PHE A 838 4.08 8.68 23.47
N GLU A 839 3.32 8.55 24.56
CA GLU A 839 2.25 9.49 24.90
C GLU A 839 2.78 10.92 25.13
N ALA A 840 3.92 11.06 25.83
CA ALA A 840 4.56 12.37 26.04
C ALA A 840 5.02 13.01 24.72
N LYS A 841 5.60 12.23 23.79
CA LYS A 841 6.01 12.72 22.47
C LYS A 841 4.79 13.03 21.59
N ALA A 842 3.77 12.17 21.56
CA ALA A 842 2.52 12.42 20.83
C ALA A 842 1.82 13.71 21.33
N GLY A 843 1.91 13.98 22.64
CA GLY A 843 1.44 15.20 23.26
C GLY A 843 2.03 16.49 22.66
N THR A 844 3.27 16.46 22.15
CA THR A 844 3.89 17.64 21.52
C THR A 844 3.34 17.96 20.13
N PHE A 845 2.60 17.04 19.50
CA PHE A 845 1.92 17.25 18.21
C PHE A 845 0.48 17.75 18.37
N LEU A 846 -0.07 17.77 19.60
CA LEU A 846 -1.40 18.31 19.86
C LEU A 846 -1.43 19.82 19.61
N GLY A 847 -2.43 20.27 18.84
CA GLY A 847 -2.55 21.66 18.39
C GLY A 847 -1.65 22.04 17.21
N VAL A 848 -0.79 21.15 16.73
CA VAL A 848 0.06 21.37 15.56
C VAL A 848 -0.73 21.01 14.28
N ALA A 849 -1.65 21.91 13.90
CA ALA A 849 -2.48 21.77 12.71
C ALA A 849 -1.63 21.61 11.42
N SER A 850 -2.15 20.83 10.47
CA SER A 850 -1.61 20.71 9.11
C SER A 850 -2.72 20.32 8.15
N GLY A 851 -2.70 20.91 6.95
CA GLY A 851 -3.66 20.64 5.88
C GLY A 851 -4.82 21.63 5.87
N SER A 852 -5.84 21.32 5.09
CA SER A 852 -7.04 22.16 4.88
C SER A 852 -8.03 22.13 6.06
N GLY A 853 -7.76 21.36 7.12
CA GLY A 853 -8.71 21.09 8.21
C GLY A 853 -9.84 20.12 7.85
N VAL A 854 -9.91 19.68 6.58
CA VAL A 854 -10.93 18.74 6.06
C VAL A 854 -10.38 17.32 5.91
N GLU A 855 -9.08 17.17 5.74
CA GLU A 855 -8.39 15.88 5.59
C GLU A 855 -7.66 15.49 6.88
N VAL A 856 -7.52 14.18 7.10
CA VAL A 856 -6.66 13.65 8.17
C VAL A 856 -5.20 13.99 7.80
N PRO A 857 -4.42 14.58 8.71
CA PRO A 857 -3.01 14.82 8.47
C PRO A 857 -2.22 13.55 8.09
N ASP A 858 -1.40 13.61 7.03
CA ASP A 858 -0.54 12.51 6.56
C ASP A 858 0.29 11.85 7.68
N TRP A 859 0.69 12.64 8.69
CA TRP A 859 1.48 12.15 9.82
C TRP A 859 0.68 11.26 10.78
N LEU A 860 -0.64 11.49 10.91
CA LEU A 860 -1.53 10.61 11.67
C LEU A 860 -1.82 9.32 10.91
N GLU A 861 -2.02 9.38 9.59
CA GLU A 861 -2.19 8.18 8.77
C GLU A 861 -0.93 7.29 8.77
N ARG A 862 0.26 7.91 8.64
CA ARG A 862 1.55 7.23 8.79
C ARG A 862 1.72 6.61 10.18
N LEU A 863 1.30 7.31 11.23
CA LEU A 863 1.39 6.83 12.61
C LEU A 863 0.45 5.67 12.89
N GLY A 864 -0.81 5.74 12.45
CA GLY A 864 -1.77 4.62 12.50
C GLY A 864 -1.22 3.39 11.77
N SER A 865 -0.76 3.59 10.52
CA SER A 865 -0.09 2.55 9.72
C SER A 865 1.18 2.00 10.36
N ALA A 866 1.82 2.69 11.31
CA ALA A 866 2.95 2.18 12.08
C ALA A 866 2.48 1.35 13.28
N VAL A 867 1.43 1.80 13.98
CA VAL A 867 0.81 1.07 15.09
C VAL A 867 0.22 -0.27 14.60
N ASP A 868 -0.55 -0.25 13.52
CA ASP A 868 -1.18 -1.46 12.96
C ASP A 868 -0.12 -2.51 12.60
N ARG A 869 0.94 -2.12 11.88
CA ARG A 869 2.06 -3.01 11.53
C ARG A 869 2.82 -3.53 12.76
N ALA A 870 3.00 -2.71 13.79
CA ALA A 870 3.66 -3.15 15.01
C ALA A 870 2.80 -4.16 15.79
N MET A 871 1.47 -3.97 15.81
CA MET A 871 0.51 -4.92 16.39
C MET A 871 0.48 -6.23 15.61
N GLU A 872 0.34 -6.19 14.27
CA GLU A 872 0.41 -7.38 13.40
C GLU A 872 1.69 -8.20 13.63
N GLN A 873 2.84 -7.54 13.76
CA GLN A 873 4.13 -8.18 14.03
C GLN A 873 4.22 -8.79 15.44
N ALA A 874 3.62 -8.13 16.43
CA ALA A 874 3.56 -8.66 17.80
C ALA A 874 2.68 -9.92 17.86
N ASP A 875 1.51 -9.90 17.21
CA ASP A 875 0.64 -11.08 17.14
C ASP A 875 1.25 -12.22 16.30
N ALA A 876 1.97 -11.91 15.22
CA ALA A 876 2.71 -12.90 14.43
C ALA A 876 3.84 -13.59 15.21
N THR A 877 4.31 -13.01 16.32
CA THR A 877 5.39 -13.59 17.14
C THR A 877 4.83 -14.68 18.08
N PRO A 878 5.40 -15.90 18.13
CA PRO A 878 4.98 -16.92 19.09
C PRO A 878 5.21 -16.49 20.55
N ARG A 879 4.13 -16.19 21.27
CA ARG A 879 4.09 -15.67 22.66
C ARG A 879 4.77 -16.56 23.73
N HIS A 880 5.21 -17.77 23.36
CA HIS A 880 5.80 -18.75 24.27
C HIS A 880 7.22 -19.22 23.89
N LEU A 881 7.81 -18.72 22.80
CA LEU A 881 9.14 -19.13 22.36
C LEU A 881 10.18 -18.02 22.61
N ASN A 882 10.91 -18.17 23.72
CA ASN A 882 12.10 -17.38 24.03
C ASN A 882 13.25 -17.71 23.06
N GLY A 883 13.20 -17.18 21.84
CA GLY A 883 14.21 -17.39 20.81
C GLY A 883 14.27 -16.26 19.79
N PRO A 884 15.42 -16.07 19.10
CA PRO A 884 15.54 -15.05 18.07
C PRO A 884 14.59 -15.35 16.90
N ARG A 885 13.76 -14.35 16.54
CA ARG A 885 12.77 -14.40 15.46
C ARG A 885 13.38 -14.98 14.17
N PRO A 886 12.67 -15.84 13.43
CA PRO A 886 13.12 -16.27 12.11
C PRO A 886 13.17 -15.06 11.15
N PRO A 887 14.17 -14.97 10.26
CA PRO A 887 14.27 -13.87 9.31
C PRO A 887 13.16 -13.97 8.25
N THR A 888 12.32 -12.94 8.17
CA THR A 888 11.20 -12.86 7.22
C THR A 888 11.60 -12.25 5.88
N SER A 889 12.69 -11.48 5.84
CA SER A 889 13.23 -10.86 4.62
C SER A 889 14.67 -11.27 4.32
N LEU A 890 15.07 -11.15 3.06
CA LEU A 890 16.43 -11.47 2.61
C LEU A 890 17.51 -10.66 3.39
N PRO A 891 17.40 -9.33 3.59
CA PRO A 891 18.31 -8.59 4.45
C PRO A 891 18.42 -9.17 5.87
N ASP A 892 17.32 -9.59 6.47
CA ASP A 892 17.33 -10.13 7.85
C ASP A 892 18.06 -11.48 7.95
N ALA A 893 18.03 -12.28 6.87
CA ALA A 893 18.78 -13.53 6.76
C ALA A 893 20.29 -13.35 6.61
N VAL A 894 20.77 -12.13 6.32
CA VAL A 894 22.21 -11.82 6.29
C VAL A 894 22.63 -11.26 7.65
N PRO A 895 23.52 -11.92 8.40
CA PRO A 895 23.99 -11.40 9.69
C PRO A 895 24.91 -10.19 9.48
N TRP A 896 25.02 -9.35 10.52
CA TRP A 896 25.97 -8.24 10.54
C TRP A 896 27.39 -8.77 10.80
N MET A 897 28.24 -8.80 9.78
CA MET A 897 29.67 -9.10 9.96
C MET A 897 30.35 -7.98 10.77
N PRO A 898 31.22 -8.30 11.75
CA PRO A 898 32.01 -7.29 12.45
C PRO A 898 32.92 -6.51 11.50
N LEU A 899 32.83 -5.18 11.52
CA LEU A 899 33.70 -4.29 10.75
C LEU A 899 34.25 -3.21 11.70
N PRO A 900 35.57 -3.16 11.95
CA PRO A 900 36.17 -2.15 12.84
C PRO A 900 35.91 -0.73 12.38
N TRP A 901 35.68 0.19 13.32
CA TRP A 901 35.38 1.60 13.02
C TRP A 901 36.36 2.24 12.02
N ASN A 902 37.67 2.06 12.23
CA ASN A 902 38.70 2.67 11.38
C ASN A 902 38.65 2.14 9.93
N THR A 903 38.29 0.87 9.73
CA THR A 903 38.12 0.27 8.41
C THR A 903 36.89 0.82 7.71
N LEU A 904 35.78 0.98 8.43
CA LEU A 904 34.58 1.65 7.92
C LEU A 904 34.88 3.11 7.55
N GLN A 905 35.59 3.84 8.41
CA GLN A 905 35.90 5.25 8.19
C GLN A 905 36.77 5.45 6.93
N ALA A 906 37.77 4.59 6.70
CA ALA A 906 38.52 4.57 5.46
C ALA A 906 37.62 4.28 4.25
N ALA A 907 36.80 3.23 4.34
CA ALA A 907 35.85 2.82 3.30
C ALA A 907 34.65 3.78 3.09
N LEU A 908 34.52 4.85 3.90
CA LEU A 908 33.60 5.98 3.65
C LEU A 908 34.34 7.22 3.14
N GLY A 909 35.62 7.37 3.48
CA GLY A 909 36.49 8.46 3.02
C GLY A 909 36.85 8.34 1.54
N GLU A 910 37.21 7.13 1.10
CA GLU A 910 37.37 6.75 -0.32
C GLU A 910 36.08 7.01 -1.13
#